data_AF-A0A928L8C1-F1
#
_entry.id   AF-A0A928L8C1-F1
#
_cell.length_a   1.000
_cell.length_b   1.000
_cell.length_c   1.000
_cell.angle_alpha   90.00
_cell.angle_beta   90.00
_cell.angle_gamma   90.00
#
_symmetry.space_group_name_H-M   'P 1'
#
loop_
_entity.id
_entity.type
_entity.pdbx_description
1 polymer ?
#
loop_
_entity_poly.entity_id
_entity_poly.type
_entity_poly.pdbx_seq_one_letter_code
_entity_poly.pdbx_strand_id
1 'polypeptide(L)'
;MSIFDLSKRPPELSHDWLVFQQFVGNIGVFTYLAKEKTAYFDAAACRLLSCSGEEMNEFDFFNLLESISKNPVEGQKHIYRFTEKNVTRYIKMNIYESSNEWLGFVQDFTRQITEADNQKNFVEYDPITRLPSYPFSSQKIKKLLPELKSCCLATICINGIDKLGSYLTVDNTNNCITSVAEVIKNFSGDNLIIGSKSNYEICAFFLNTDKKTIYDILNSMDEAVRDCVLTDDFGEIIDISDSSELSLSIGCASYPEEAADFNMLVNYSEFALYEARTDCRTVTNWFSKENYLREKDSYRNAQLFMRIVQENLLTYYLQPIVEAQTGEIVAYEALMRTTGDIKMTPKQILAIAASQNNLYAIERLTFFNVMKLLSDNQQVFKDRKMFINCIPDSLLTDEDFNELYLTYGELLEKMVVEMVEDGVASVEGLEKLKKRLSLSRAKLAVDDYGSGYSNSSNLLKYSPDYVKIDRSLICDIQNDMKKQQLVTSIIEFCQENQIQSLAEGVETVQELKTVIRLGVDLVQGYFTSKPKPLFLNNIADDVKDVIIKTNLEVRPEGVKKIYSAHNDKEIDLIRLALEKYTDIHVYQSKLTIVGDPDKAVKMNISIMDNHSCELTLKNVNITSCNGKPTISVGEYARLVLNVVKNNKLSYAGIHVPKGSQFELVGKGYLTIDCFAPQGFGIGSDLEHGYGDITINTSGNLVIVSNSTQAVCIGGGYNDEESEIRLESGDIKMNMYAHDGLAVGSFNGDSIIDISEKCSLDIAISGIVAGIGSYRGSASVTSAADINMTCTGAHTVGIGVLEDGEGSILIRQGTISIKLRSAQNAAIGAMGGSINTKIKNAEINIDAEGDEVAGIGDSKGTGSVTIVDSTVNMKLLAGTPRDIGTESGDVQVQNSTVNALVNNKRVSYSN
;
A
#
# COMPACT_ATOMS: atom_id res chain seq x y z
N MET A 1 -40.04 21.82 -21.25
CA MET A 1 -40.83 22.20 -22.44
C MET A 1 -39.84 22.34 -23.59
N SER A 2 -39.94 21.47 -24.59
CA SER A 2 -39.10 21.52 -25.80
C SER A 2 -39.47 22.77 -26.61
N ILE A 3 -38.48 23.53 -27.06
CA ILE A 3 -38.66 24.77 -27.85
C ILE A 3 -39.20 24.46 -29.26
N PHE A 4 -39.29 23.18 -29.65
CA PHE A 4 -39.69 22.76 -30.98
C PHE A 4 -40.98 21.93 -30.92
N ASP A 5 -42.11 22.59 -31.16
CA ASP A 5 -43.39 21.96 -31.53
C ASP A 5 -43.59 22.14 -33.04
N LEU A 6 -43.30 21.08 -33.80
CA LEU A 6 -43.29 21.05 -35.27
C LEU A 6 -44.61 20.55 -35.88
N SER A 7 -45.69 20.53 -35.11
CA SER A 7 -47.03 20.15 -35.60
C SER A 7 -47.72 21.21 -36.47
N LYS A 8 -47.05 22.34 -36.76
CA LYS A 8 -47.58 23.43 -37.59
C LYS A 8 -46.67 23.67 -38.79
N ARG A 9 -47.28 23.92 -39.96
CA ARG A 9 -46.60 24.34 -41.21
C ARG A 9 -45.48 25.35 -40.91
N PRO A 10 -44.34 25.27 -41.63
CA PRO A 10 -43.13 26.00 -41.26
C PRO A 10 -43.46 27.49 -41.16
N PRO A 11 -43.21 28.14 -40.01
CA PRO A 11 -43.33 29.58 -39.91
C PRO A 11 -42.16 30.22 -40.68
N GLU A 12 -42.38 31.43 -41.22
CA GLU A 12 -41.28 32.27 -41.68
C GLU A 12 -40.19 32.31 -40.61
N LEU A 13 -38.95 32.06 -41.04
CA LEU A 13 -37.77 31.90 -40.20
C LEU A 13 -37.67 33.06 -39.18
N SER A 14 -37.40 32.74 -37.90
CA SER A 14 -37.27 33.75 -36.87
C SER A 14 -36.16 34.75 -37.19
N HIS A 15 -36.29 36.00 -36.71
CA HIS A 15 -35.30 37.05 -36.92
C HIS A 15 -33.88 36.60 -36.49
N ASP A 16 -33.78 35.88 -35.37
CA ASP A 16 -32.52 35.32 -34.86
C ASP A 16 -31.93 34.24 -35.78
N TRP A 17 -32.76 33.48 -36.51
CA TRP A 17 -32.29 32.51 -37.50
C TRP A 17 -31.82 33.17 -38.79
N LEU A 18 -32.48 34.24 -39.23
CA LEU A 18 -32.02 35.06 -40.35
C LEU A 18 -30.70 35.78 -40.02
N VAL A 19 -30.51 36.20 -38.77
CA VAL A 19 -29.24 36.72 -38.24
C VAL A 19 -28.19 35.62 -38.15
N PHE A 20 -28.53 34.42 -37.66
CA PHE A 20 -27.61 33.28 -37.62
C PHE A 20 -27.14 32.84 -39.02
N GLN A 21 -28.02 32.84 -40.02
CA GLN A 21 -27.66 32.60 -41.43
C GLN A 21 -26.77 33.71 -42.02
N GLN A 22 -26.89 34.96 -41.53
CA GLN A 22 -25.97 36.04 -41.92
C GLN A 22 -24.56 35.86 -41.32
N PHE A 23 -24.43 35.19 -40.17
CA PHE A 23 -23.13 34.93 -39.52
C PHE A 23 -22.48 33.59 -39.92
N VAL A 24 -23.26 32.57 -40.28
CA VAL A 24 -22.76 31.23 -40.63
C VAL A 24 -23.27 30.81 -42.01
N GLY A 25 -22.84 31.52 -43.05
CA GLY A 25 -23.45 31.48 -44.39
C GLY A 25 -23.34 30.17 -45.21
N ASN A 26 -22.97 29.01 -44.65
CA ASN A 26 -22.66 27.80 -45.44
C ASN A 26 -23.10 26.45 -44.81
N ILE A 27 -24.09 26.43 -43.91
CA ILE A 27 -24.65 25.17 -43.36
C ILE A 27 -26.04 24.94 -43.96
N GLY A 28 -26.24 23.76 -44.55
CA GLY A 28 -27.53 23.22 -44.94
C GLY A 28 -28.01 22.14 -43.97
N VAL A 29 -29.33 22.00 -43.85
CA VAL A 29 -29.97 21.05 -42.95
C VAL A 29 -30.92 20.16 -43.75
N PHE A 30 -30.95 18.87 -43.41
CA PHE A 30 -31.97 17.95 -43.90
C PHE A 30 -32.55 17.11 -42.76
N THR A 31 -33.79 16.68 -42.94
CA THR A 31 -34.48 15.77 -42.04
C THR A 31 -35.08 14.62 -42.83
N TYR A 32 -34.85 13.38 -42.40
CA TYR A 32 -35.52 12.20 -42.94
C TYR A 32 -36.57 11.68 -41.96
N LEU A 33 -37.81 11.51 -42.43
CA LEU A 33 -38.92 11.00 -41.63
C LEU A 33 -39.24 9.56 -42.06
N ALA A 34 -38.91 8.58 -41.20
CA ALA A 34 -39.05 7.15 -41.54
C ALA A 34 -40.50 6.72 -41.79
N LYS A 35 -41.48 7.40 -41.16
CA LYS A 35 -42.92 7.16 -41.39
C LYS A 35 -43.40 7.61 -42.77
N GLU A 36 -42.82 8.68 -43.30
CA GLU A 36 -43.20 9.28 -44.57
C GLU A 36 -42.31 8.80 -45.74
N LYS A 37 -41.23 8.07 -45.42
CA LYS A 37 -40.24 7.58 -46.40
C LYS A 37 -39.73 8.69 -47.32
N THR A 38 -39.59 9.88 -46.77
CA THR A 38 -39.24 11.10 -47.50
C THR A 38 -38.26 11.93 -46.67
N ALA A 39 -37.23 12.46 -47.33
CA ALA A 39 -36.27 13.39 -46.80
C ALA A 39 -36.58 14.80 -47.28
N TYR A 40 -36.53 15.76 -46.36
CA TYR A 40 -36.76 17.18 -46.60
C TYR A 40 -35.46 17.94 -46.41
N PHE A 41 -35.16 18.87 -47.32
CA PHE A 41 -33.91 19.62 -47.37
C PHE A 41 -34.21 21.11 -47.39
N ASP A 42 -33.42 21.90 -46.69
CA ASP A 42 -33.43 23.34 -46.91
C ASP A 42 -32.69 23.72 -48.20
N ALA A 43 -32.92 24.95 -48.68
CA ALA A 43 -32.31 25.45 -49.91
C ALA A 43 -30.77 25.44 -49.88
N ALA A 44 -30.15 25.49 -48.69
CA ALA A 44 -28.70 25.39 -48.55
C ALA A 44 -28.24 23.94 -48.74
N ALA A 45 -28.89 22.95 -48.13
CA ALA A 45 -28.58 21.53 -48.31
C ALA A 45 -28.82 21.07 -49.75
N CYS A 46 -29.92 21.51 -50.40
CA CYS A 46 -30.15 21.22 -51.82
C CYS A 46 -29.02 21.73 -52.71
N ARG A 47 -28.48 22.93 -52.43
CA ARG A 47 -27.34 23.49 -53.19
C ARG A 47 -26.02 22.77 -52.91
N LEU A 48 -25.81 22.32 -51.68
CA LEU A 48 -24.57 21.66 -51.27
C LEU A 48 -24.49 20.22 -51.76
N LEU A 49 -25.60 19.50 -51.71
CA LEU A 49 -25.74 18.10 -52.12
C LEU A 49 -26.29 17.91 -53.54
N SER A 50 -26.50 19.02 -54.27
CA SER A 50 -27.04 19.07 -55.63
C SER A 50 -28.40 18.37 -55.83
N CYS A 51 -29.25 18.35 -54.81
CA CYS A 51 -30.57 17.75 -54.88
C CYS A 51 -31.47 18.48 -55.90
N SER A 52 -32.30 17.75 -56.65
CA SER A 52 -33.21 18.32 -57.65
C SER A 52 -34.43 19.06 -57.08
N GLY A 53 -34.67 18.95 -55.76
CA GLY A 53 -35.77 19.61 -55.04
C GLY A 53 -35.58 19.53 -53.53
N GLU A 54 -36.47 20.21 -52.78
CA GLU A 54 -36.49 20.24 -51.30
C GLU A 54 -37.07 18.96 -50.67
N GLU A 55 -37.58 18.04 -51.49
CA GLU A 55 -38.11 16.74 -51.09
C GLU A 55 -37.47 15.62 -51.92
N MET A 56 -37.12 14.51 -51.26
CA MET A 56 -36.50 13.34 -51.89
C MET A 56 -37.08 12.05 -51.30
N ASN A 57 -37.39 11.06 -52.13
CA ASN A 57 -37.87 9.77 -51.62
C ASN A 57 -36.74 8.98 -50.92
N GLU A 58 -37.11 8.04 -50.06
CA GLU A 58 -36.21 7.20 -49.27
C GLU A 58 -35.10 6.53 -50.09
N PHE A 59 -35.41 6.01 -51.28
CA PHE A 59 -34.44 5.28 -52.10
C PHE A 59 -33.35 6.20 -52.65
N ASP A 60 -33.74 7.35 -53.20
CA ASP A 60 -32.80 8.33 -53.74
C ASP A 60 -31.99 8.99 -52.62
N PHE A 61 -32.60 9.20 -51.45
CA PHE A 61 -31.95 9.76 -50.27
C PHE A 61 -30.82 8.87 -49.74
N PHE A 62 -31.07 7.57 -49.57
CA PHE A 62 -30.04 6.66 -49.08
C PHE A 62 -28.93 6.42 -50.12
N ASN A 63 -29.25 6.41 -51.42
CA ASN A 63 -28.23 6.37 -52.47
C ASN A 63 -27.32 7.60 -52.44
N LEU A 64 -27.87 8.78 -52.17
CA LEU A 64 -27.09 10.01 -52.00
C LEU A 64 -26.13 9.91 -50.81
N LEU A 65 -26.60 9.48 -49.63
CA LEU A 65 -25.75 9.30 -48.46
C LEU A 65 -24.65 8.24 -48.68
N GLU A 66 -24.97 7.15 -49.36
CA GLU A 66 -23.99 6.12 -49.73
C GLU A 66 -22.92 6.66 -50.69
N SER A 67 -23.31 7.50 -51.65
CA SER A 67 -22.37 8.12 -52.58
C SER A 67 -21.37 9.07 -51.89
N ILE A 68 -21.81 9.79 -50.86
CA ILE A 68 -21.00 10.73 -50.09
C ILE A 68 -20.03 9.97 -49.18
N SER A 69 -20.53 8.96 -48.47
CA SER A 69 -19.75 8.17 -47.49
C SER A 69 -18.65 7.30 -48.13
N LYS A 70 -18.69 7.06 -49.45
CA LYS A 70 -17.67 6.27 -50.18
C LYS A 70 -16.28 6.91 -50.25
N ASN A 71 -16.14 8.22 -50.01
CA ASN A 71 -14.86 8.93 -50.12
C ASN A 71 -14.56 9.79 -48.87
N PRO A 72 -14.30 9.20 -47.69
CA PRO A 72 -13.91 9.98 -46.50
C PRO A 72 -12.51 10.60 -46.66
N VAL A 73 -12.29 11.76 -46.04
CA VAL A 73 -10.96 12.39 -45.98
C VAL A 73 -10.16 11.78 -44.83
N GLU A 74 -9.01 11.18 -45.15
CA GLU A 74 -8.18 10.46 -44.18
C GLU A 74 -7.70 11.39 -43.05
N GLY A 75 -7.85 10.96 -41.79
CA GLY A 75 -7.46 11.74 -40.60
C GLY A 75 -8.46 12.83 -40.15
N GLN A 76 -9.55 13.09 -40.89
CA GLN A 76 -10.56 14.10 -40.54
C GLN A 76 -11.94 13.44 -40.30
N LYS A 77 -12.47 13.54 -39.08
CA LYS A 77 -13.77 12.95 -38.73
C LYS A 77 -14.93 13.66 -39.44
N HIS A 78 -15.81 12.89 -40.06
CA HIS A 78 -17.07 13.32 -40.67
C HIS A 78 -16.93 14.25 -41.89
N ILE A 79 -15.77 14.27 -42.56
CA ILE A 79 -15.54 15.04 -43.78
C ILE A 79 -15.39 14.09 -44.97
N TYR A 80 -16.12 14.36 -46.05
CA TYR A 80 -16.20 13.51 -47.24
C TYR A 80 -15.93 14.31 -48.51
N ARG A 81 -15.24 13.71 -49.48
CA ARG A 81 -15.03 14.28 -50.81
C ARG A 81 -16.21 13.90 -51.71
N PHE A 82 -17.04 14.87 -52.03
CA PHE A 82 -18.20 14.72 -52.90
C PHE A 82 -17.93 15.32 -54.27
N THR A 83 -18.17 14.58 -55.35
CA THR A 83 -17.87 15.04 -56.72
C THR A 83 -19.06 14.81 -57.63
N GLU A 84 -19.59 15.88 -58.20
CA GLU A 84 -20.75 15.82 -59.06
C GLU A 84 -20.66 16.86 -60.19
N LYS A 85 -21.02 16.47 -61.42
CA LYS A 85 -20.93 17.31 -62.63
C LYS A 85 -19.59 18.04 -62.80
N ASN A 86 -18.47 17.34 -62.55
CA ASN A 86 -17.08 17.84 -62.61
C ASN A 86 -16.71 18.91 -61.58
N VAL A 87 -17.52 19.14 -60.54
CA VAL A 87 -17.16 20.00 -59.41
C VAL A 87 -16.92 19.11 -58.18
N THR A 88 -15.72 19.21 -57.60
CA THR A 88 -15.37 18.51 -56.35
C THR A 88 -15.57 19.46 -55.17
N ARG A 89 -16.26 18.99 -54.13
CA ARG A 89 -16.46 19.68 -52.86
C ARG A 89 -16.08 18.76 -51.69
N TYR A 90 -15.58 19.32 -50.61
CA TYR A 90 -15.42 18.62 -49.35
C TYR A 90 -16.58 19.00 -48.45
N ILE A 91 -17.34 18.02 -47.99
CA ILE A 91 -18.56 18.23 -47.23
C ILE A 91 -18.39 17.61 -45.85
N LYS A 92 -18.55 18.42 -44.81
CA LYS A 92 -18.65 17.93 -43.44
C LYS A 92 -20.11 17.58 -43.17
N MET A 93 -20.37 16.34 -42.79
CA MET A 93 -21.73 15.83 -42.60
C MET A 93 -21.86 15.07 -41.29
N ASN A 94 -22.70 15.59 -40.40
CA ASN A 94 -23.07 14.96 -39.14
C ASN A 94 -24.56 14.58 -39.19
N ILE A 95 -24.87 13.34 -38.81
CA ILE A 95 -26.24 12.82 -38.78
C ILE A 95 -26.53 12.33 -37.37
N TYR A 96 -27.63 12.80 -36.80
CA TYR A 96 -28.16 12.34 -35.53
C TYR A 96 -29.38 11.48 -35.83
N GLU A 97 -29.29 10.20 -35.48
CA GLU A 97 -30.36 9.23 -35.68
C GLU A 97 -31.18 9.06 -34.39
N SER A 98 -32.50 9.17 -34.54
CA SER A 98 -33.49 8.75 -33.55
C SER A 98 -34.41 7.69 -34.17
N SER A 99 -35.18 6.99 -33.34
CA SER A 99 -35.93 5.78 -33.73
C SER A 99 -36.98 5.98 -34.85
N ASN A 100 -37.38 7.21 -35.18
CA ASN A 100 -38.32 7.51 -36.28
C ASN A 100 -37.87 8.64 -37.22
N GLU A 101 -36.78 9.34 -36.92
CA GLU A 101 -36.37 10.57 -37.62
C GLU A 101 -34.86 10.74 -37.58
N TRP A 102 -34.27 11.18 -38.70
CA TRP A 102 -32.83 11.47 -38.79
C TRP A 102 -32.64 12.96 -39.10
N LEU A 103 -31.81 13.63 -38.33
CA LEU A 103 -31.46 15.03 -38.54
C LEU A 103 -30.01 15.15 -39.00
N GLY A 104 -29.81 15.72 -40.19
CA GLY A 104 -28.51 15.87 -40.82
C GLY A 104 -28.10 17.33 -40.98
N PHE A 105 -26.85 17.64 -40.63
CA PHE A 105 -26.22 18.93 -40.88
C PHE A 105 -25.10 18.76 -41.90
N VAL A 106 -25.11 19.62 -42.91
CA VAL A 106 -24.22 19.55 -44.08
C VAL A 106 -23.55 20.90 -44.26
N GLN A 107 -22.22 20.92 -44.21
CA GLN A 107 -21.45 22.16 -44.37
C GLN A 107 -20.43 22.01 -45.49
N ASP A 108 -20.29 23.04 -46.32
CA ASP A 108 -19.19 23.11 -47.28
C ASP A 108 -17.87 23.36 -46.54
N PHE A 109 -17.05 22.31 -46.50
CA PHE A 109 -15.70 22.31 -45.91
C PHE A 109 -14.61 22.40 -46.99
N THR A 110 -14.99 22.65 -48.26
CA THR A 110 -14.05 22.75 -49.38
C THR A 110 -13.03 23.83 -49.11
N ARG A 111 -13.48 25.02 -48.70
CA ARG A 111 -12.59 26.15 -48.43
C ARG A 111 -11.60 25.82 -47.30
N GLN A 112 -12.04 25.21 -46.20
CA GLN A 112 -11.16 24.86 -45.06
C GLN A 112 -10.16 23.73 -45.38
N ILE A 113 -10.53 22.72 -46.18
CA ILE A 113 -9.59 21.69 -46.64
C ILE A 113 -8.60 22.29 -47.66
N THR A 114 -9.09 23.12 -48.59
CA THR A 114 -8.23 23.79 -49.58
C THR A 114 -7.34 24.86 -48.93
N GLU A 115 -7.75 25.44 -47.79
CA GLU A 115 -6.96 26.35 -46.94
C GLU A 115 -6.02 25.59 -45.98
N ALA A 116 -6.34 24.35 -45.58
CA ALA A 116 -5.44 23.49 -44.82
C ALA A 116 -4.30 22.95 -45.70
N ASP A 117 -4.58 22.62 -46.96
CA ASP A 117 -3.55 22.27 -47.97
C ASP A 117 -2.72 23.50 -48.39
N ASN A 118 -3.30 24.71 -48.32
CA ASN A 118 -2.58 25.98 -48.50
C ASN A 118 -2.19 26.58 -47.14
N GLN A 119 -1.26 25.95 -46.42
CA GLN A 119 -0.71 26.47 -45.16
C GLN A 119 -0.57 28.01 -45.12
N LYS A 120 -1.19 28.61 -44.09
CA LYS A 120 -1.01 29.95 -43.49
C LYS A 120 -2.17 30.93 -43.73
N ASN A 121 -3.20 30.87 -42.89
CA ASN A 121 -3.90 32.09 -42.47
C ASN A 121 -4.10 32.04 -40.95
N PHE A 122 -3.56 33.06 -40.27
CA PHE A 122 -3.68 33.24 -38.83
C PHE A 122 -5.09 33.75 -38.48
N VAL A 123 -5.59 33.48 -37.26
CA VAL A 123 -6.74 34.23 -36.74
C VAL A 123 -6.33 35.69 -36.73
N GLU A 124 -7.04 36.57 -37.44
CA GLU A 124 -6.58 37.94 -37.66
C GLU A 124 -6.57 38.77 -36.37
N TYR A 125 -7.50 38.49 -35.44
CA TYR A 125 -7.65 39.17 -34.15
C TYR A 125 -7.72 38.19 -32.98
N ASP A 126 -7.18 38.57 -31.83
CA ASP A 126 -7.30 37.84 -30.58
C ASP A 126 -8.71 38.03 -29.97
N PRO A 127 -9.38 36.95 -29.52
CA PRO A 127 -10.79 36.99 -29.13
C PRO A 127 -11.09 37.79 -27.86
N ILE A 128 -10.11 37.94 -26.96
CA ILE A 128 -10.27 38.67 -25.70
C ILE A 128 -9.85 40.13 -25.91
N THR A 129 -8.60 40.37 -26.30
CA THR A 129 -8.07 41.73 -26.45
C THR A 129 -8.64 42.49 -27.65
N ARG A 130 -9.26 41.80 -28.62
CA ARG A 130 -9.78 42.37 -29.88
C ARG A 130 -8.71 43.13 -30.70
N LEU A 131 -7.43 42.88 -30.41
CA LEU A 131 -6.27 43.40 -31.13
C LEU A 131 -5.81 42.40 -32.20
N PRO A 132 -5.09 42.85 -33.25
CA PRO A 132 -4.52 41.94 -34.24
C PRO A 132 -3.67 40.86 -33.57
N SER A 133 -3.83 39.59 -33.93
CA SER A 133 -3.10 38.50 -33.29
C SER A 133 -1.59 38.61 -33.52
N TYR A 134 -0.78 38.08 -32.61
CA TYR A 134 0.67 38.09 -32.74
C TYR A 134 1.17 37.44 -34.02
N PRO A 135 0.64 36.29 -34.47
CA PRO A 135 1.07 35.73 -35.74
C PRO A 135 0.75 36.61 -36.95
N PHE A 136 -0.41 37.28 -36.96
CA PHE A 136 -0.79 38.22 -38.02
C PHE A 136 0.10 39.49 -38.01
N SER A 137 0.23 40.14 -36.85
CA SER A 137 1.04 41.35 -36.69
C SER A 137 2.53 41.08 -36.94
N SER A 138 3.09 39.99 -36.41
CA SER A 138 4.48 39.61 -36.65
C SER A 138 4.77 39.32 -38.13
N GLN A 139 3.86 38.68 -38.87
CA GLN A 139 4.04 38.46 -40.30
C GLN A 139 4.02 39.78 -41.08
N LYS A 140 3.12 40.70 -40.73
CA LYS A 140 3.06 42.04 -41.32
C LYS A 140 4.37 42.81 -41.09
N ILE A 141 4.89 42.78 -39.87
CA ILE A 141 6.16 43.45 -39.52
C ILE A 141 7.35 42.79 -40.20
N LYS A 142 7.44 41.45 -40.24
CA LYS A 142 8.53 40.73 -40.94
C LYS A 142 8.64 41.12 -42.42
N LYS A 143 7.51 41.41 -43.08
CA LYS A 143 7.48 41.88 -44.47
C LYS A 143 7.96 43.33 -44.61
N LEU A 144 7.61 44.19 -43.67
CA LEU A 144 7.96 45.61 -43.69
C LEU A 144 9.40 45.88 -43.23
N LEU A 145 9.93 45.06 -42.31
CA LEU A 145 11.22 45.29 -41.63
C LEU A 145 12.39 45.61 -42.57
N PRO A 146 12.58 44.92 -43.72
CA PRO A 146 13.69 45.21 -44.64
C PRO A 146 13.61 46.59 -45.32
N GLU A 147 12.42 47.20 -45.38
CA GLU A 147 12.18 48.47 -46.05
C GLU A 147 12.22 49.68 -45.09
N LEU A 148 12.29 49.43 -43.77
CA LEU A 148 12.28 50.46 -42.73
C LEU A 148 13.69 50.99 -42.46
N LYS A 149 13.80 52.31 -42.21
CA LYS A 149 15.06 52.94 -41.80
C LYS A 149 15.36 52.72 -40.32
N SER A 150 14.32 52.81 -39.50
CA SER A 150 14.36 52.50 -38.08
C SER A 150 13.03 51.90 -37.63
N CYS A 151 13.08 51.00 -36.66
CA CYS A 151 11.90 50.41 -36.04
C CYS A 151 12.18 50.15 -34.56
N CYS A 152 11.16 50.25 -33.71
CA CYS A 152 11.24 49.83 -32.32
C CYS A 152 10.10 48.85 -32.03
N LEU A 153 10.42 47.77 -31.31
CA LEU A 153 9.44 46.88 -30.73
C LEU A 153 9.38 47.12 -29.22
N ALA A 154 8.22 47.55 -28.75
CA ALA A 154 7.87 47.56 -27.33
C ALA A 154 7.01 46.32 -27.02
N THR A 155 7.51 45.45 -26.13
CA THR A 155 6.71 44.38 -25.52
C THR A 155 6.16 44.91 -24.20
N ILE A 156 4.84 44.91 -24.07
CA ILE A 156 4.09 45.56 -23.01
C ILE A 156 3.38 44.47 -22.20
N CYS A 157 3.57 44.44 -20.89
CA CYS A 157 2.82 43.60 -19.95
C CYS A 157 1.84 44.47 -19.16
N ILE A 158 0.59 44.02 -19.05
CA ILE A 158 -0.43 44.68 -18.23
C ILE A 158 -0.31 44.15 -16.79
N ASN A 159 0.08 45.00 -15.86
CA ASN A 159 0.20 44.67 -14.44
C ASN A 159 -1.14 44.85 -13.71
N GLY A 160 -1.36 44.07 -12.66
CA GLY A 160 -2.54 44.18 -11.80
C GLY A 160 -3.70 43.27 -12.19
N ILE A 161 -3.76 42.77 -13.44
CA ILE A 161 -4.84 41.88 -13.89
C ILE A 161 -4.87 40.56 -13.10
N ASP A 162 -3.71 39.97 -12.81
CA ASP A 162 -3.63 38.71 -12.02
C ASP A 162 -4.24 38.86 -10.62
N LYS A 163 -4.08 40.05 -10.03
CA LYS A 163 -4.67 40.38 -8.73
C LYS A 163 -6.17 40.64 -8.86
N LEU A 164 -6.62 41.33 -9.90
CA LEU A 164 -8.05 41.52 -10.18
C LEU A 164 -8.77 40.18 -10.40
N GLY A 165 -8.15 39.24 -11.12
CA GLY A 165 -8.70 37.89 -11.31
C GLY A 165 -8.85 37.08 -10.01
N SER A 166 -8.22 37.51 -8.91
CA SER A 166 -8.46 36.88 -7.60
C SER A 166 -9.77 37.32 -6.92
N TYR A 167 -10.35 38.44 -7.36
CA TYR A 167 -11.57 39.04 -6.80
C TYR A 167 -12.74 39.07 -7.80
N LEU A 168 -12.47 39.03 -9.11
CA LEU A 168 -13.44 39.10 -10.19
C LEU A 168 -13.65 37.72 -10.84
N THR A 169 -14.80 37.53 -11.47
CA THR A 169 -15.06 36.34 -12.30
C THR A 169 -14.17 36.33 -13.55
N VAL A 170 -14.00 35.17 -14.18
CA VAL A 170 -13.29 35.04 -15.47
C VAL A 170 -13.82 36.03 -16.51
N ASP A 171 -15.14 36.15 -16.66
CA ASP A 171 -15.76 37.05 -17.64
C ASP A 171 -15.43 38.52 -17.34
N ASN A 172 -15.52 38.94 -16.07
CA ASN A 172 -15.19 40.31 -15.67
C ASN A 172 -13.69 40.60 -15.83
N THR A 173 -12.82 39.62 -15.56
CA THR A 173 -11.38 39.74 -15.77
C THR A 173 -11.05 39.90 -17.26
N ASN A 174 -11.69 39.13 -18.14
CA ASN A 174 -11.57 39.27 -19.59
C ASN A 174 -12.09 40.63 -20.07
N ASN A 175 -13.16 41.15 -19.48
CA ASN A 175 -13.68 42.47 -19.79
C ASN A 175 -12.73 43.60 -19.35
N CYS A 176 -12.05 43.45 -18.21
CA CYS A 176 -10.98 44.36 -17.81
C CYS A 176 -9.81 44.36 -18.82
N ILE A 177 -9.36 43.17 -19.25
CA ILE A 177 -8.32 43.03 -20.29
C ILE A 177 -8.75 43.71 -21.59
N THR A 178 -10.01 43.50 -21.99
CA THR A 178 -10.60 44.11 -23.19
C THR A 178 -10.60 45.64 -23.10
N SER A 179 -11.03 46.19 -21.97
CA SER A 179 -11.06 47.65 -21.71
C SER A 179 -9.66 48.26 -21.84
N VAL A 180 -8.64 47.63 -21.23
CA VAL A 180 -7.25 48.08 -21.32
C VAL A 180 -6.72 47.99 -22.76
N ALA A 181 -7.02 46.89 -23.45
CA ALA A 181 -6.61 46.70 -24.84
C ALA A 181 -7.25 47.75 -25.77
N GLU A 182 -8.51 48.14 -25.54
CA GLU A 182 -9.19 49.20 -26.29
C GLU A 182 -8.56 50.57 -26.03
N VAL A 183 -8.16 50.89 -24.80
CA VAL A 183 -7.40 52.11 -24.49
C VAL A 183 -6.08 52.15 -25.25
N ILE A 184 -5.32 51.06 -25.22
CA ILE A 184 -4.03 50.95 -25.94
C ILE A 184 -4.25 51.04 -27.45
N LYS A 185 -5.34 50.45 -27.97
CA LYS A 185 -5.69 50.49 -29.40
C LYS A 185 -5.87 51.92 -29.92
N ASN A 186 -6.35 52.86 -29.10
CA ASN A 186 -6.54 54.26 -29.50
C ASN A 186 -5.25 54.98 -29.89
N PHE A 187 -4.08 54.45 -29.52
CA PHE A 187 -2.78 54.97 -29.94
C PHE A 187 -2.34 54.44 -31.33
N SER A 188 -3.07 53.47 -31.91
CA SER A 188 -2.74 52.92 -33.23
C SER A 188 -2.79 54.00 -34.32
N GLY A 189 -1.85 53.95 -35.26
CA GLY A 189 -1.80 54.89 -36.37
C GLY A 189 -0.85 54.44 -37.47
N ASP A 190 -0.60 55.29 -38.46
CA ASP A 190 0.22 54.95 -39.64
C ASP A 190 1.66 54.51 -39.28
N ASN A 191 2.18 55.03 -38.16
CA ASN A 191 3.54 54.75 -37.68
C ASN A 191 3.59 53.83 -36.44
N LEU A 192 2.45 53.28 -36.00
CA LEU A 192 2.38 52.40 -34.83
C LEU A 192 1.40 51.25 -35.07
N ILE A 193 1.92 50.03 -35.14
CA ILE A 193 1.14 48.81 -35.25
C ILE A 193 1.07 48.14 -33.88
N ILE A 194 -0.14 47.89 -33.40
CA ILE A 194 -0.39 47.21 -32.13
C ILE A 194 -0.92 45.78 -32.42
N GLY A 195 -0.43 44.80 -31.68
CA GLY A 195 -0.92 43.42 -31.74
C GLY A 195 -0.92 42.74 -30.37
N SER A 196 -1.80 41.77 -30.18
CA SER A 196 -1.87 40.97 -28.95
C SER A 196 -1.00 39.74 -29.04
N LYS A 197 -0.18 39.51 -28.01
CA LYS A 197 0.71 38.36 -27.86
C LYS A 197 0.15 37.32 -26.90
N SER A 198 -0.53 37.76 -25.85
CA SER A 198 -1.33 36.93 -24.95
C SER A 198 -2.38 37.81 -24.28
N ASN A 199 -3.19 37.25 -23.37
CA ASN A 199 -4.16 38.01 -22.58
C ASN A 199 -3.53 39.13 -21.74
N TYR A 200 -2.22 39.05 -21.45
CA TYR A 200 -1.51 40.00 -20.59
C TYR A 200 -0.37 40.73 -21.30
N GLU A 201 -0.02 40.32 -22.53
CA GLU A 201 1.10 40.88 -23.27
C GLU A 201 0.66 41.44 -24.63
N ILE A 202 1.04 42.69 -24.88
CA ILE A 202 0.79 43.41 -26.13
C ILE A 202 2.13 43.77 -26.77
N CYS A 203 2.19 43.76 -28.10
CA CYS A 203 3.32 44.24 -28.87
C CYS A 203 2.96 45.54 -29.57
N ALA A 204 3.76 46.58 -29.39
CA ALA A 204 3.68 47.86 -30.08
C ALA A 204 4.91 48.02 -30.98
N PHE A 205 4.68 48.10 -32.30
CA PHE A 205 5.71 48.24 -33.32
C PHE A 205 5.71 49.67 -33.87
N PHE A 206 6.72 50.45 -33.52
CA PHE A 206 6.91 51.82 -34.00
C PHE A 206 7.73 51.82 -35.29
N LEU A 207 7.23 52.52 -36.32
CA LEU A 207 7.81 52.57 -37.66
C LEU A 207 8.41 53.95 -37.94
N ASN A 208 9.72 54.01 -38.21
CA ASN A 208 10.45 55.25 -38.53
C ASN A 208 10.26 56.40 -37.51
N THR A 209 10.04 56.08 -36.24
CA THR A 209 9.85 57.03 -35.13
C THR A 209 11.14 57.15 -34.30
N ASP A 210 11.47 58.32 -33.78
CA ASP A 210 12.62 58.52 -32.90
C ASP A 210 12.37 58.06 -31.45
N LYS A 211 13.43 57.73 -30.71
CA LYS A 211 13.36 57.18 -29.34
C LYS A 211 12.62 58.10 -28.36
N LYS A 212 12.70 59.43 -28.50
CA LYS A 212 12.04 60.37 -27.59
C LYS A 212 10.53 60.33 -27.78
N THR A 213 10.06 60.42 -29.03
CA THR A 213 8.63 60.32 -29.33
C THR A 213 8.06 58.94 -28.95
N ILE A 214 8.82 57.86 -29.13
CA ILE A 214 8.41 56.52 -28.67
C ILE A 214 8.21 56.51 -27.15
N TYR A 215 9.19 57.05 -26.39
CA TYR A 215 9.11 57.10 -24.94
C TYR A 215 7.92 57.94 -24.44
N ASP A 216 7.66 59.09 -25.06
CA ASP A 216 6.51 59.94 -24.73
C ASP A 216 5.17 59.21 -24.98
N ILE A 217 5.03 58.50 -26.11
CA ILE A 217 3.83 57.70 -26.42
C ILE A 217 3.63 56.58 -25.41
N LEU A 218 4.70 55.84 -25.05
CA LEU A 218 4.61 54.72 -24.11
C LEU A 218 4.23 55.17 -22.70
N ASN A 219 4.72 56.33 -22.24
CA ASN A 219 4.28 56.89 -20.95
C ASN A 219 2.82 57.35 -21.00
N SER A 220 2.39 57.98 -22.10
CA SER A 220 0.97 58.32 -22.26
C SER A 220 0.07 57.08 -22.33
N MET A 221 0.56 55.96 -22.86
CA MET A 221 -0.16 54.68 -22.78
C MET A 221 -0.28 54.20 -21.34
N ASP A 222 0.78 54.24 -20.54
CA ASP A 222 0.74 53.85 -19.12
C ASP A 222 -0.20 54.74 -18.30
N GLU A 223 -0.15 56.06 -18.49
CA GLU A 223 -1.08 57.01 -17.86
C GLU A 223 -2.53 56.71 -18.24
N ALA A 224 -2.81 56.48 -19.53
CA ALA A 224 -4.15 56.16 -20.00
C ALA A 224 -4.68 54.83 -19.44
N VAL A 225 -3.80 53.86 -19.20
CA VAL A 225 -4.16 52.56 -18.59
C VAL A 225 -4.42 52.71 -17.08
N ARG A 226 -3.66 53.56 -16.37
CA ARG A 226 -3.92 53.87 -14.96
C ARG A 226 -5.26 54.58 -14.76
N ASP A 227 -5.60 55.48 -15.69
CA ASP A 227 -6.85 56.24 -15.68
C ASP A 227 -8.01 55.50 -16.39
N CYS A 228 -7.80 54.25 -16.80
CA CYS A 228 -8.79 53.47 -17.56
C CYS A 228 -10.03 53.15 -16.70
N VAL A 229 -11.20 53.49 -17.23
CA VAL A 229 -12.48 53.05 -16.66
C VAL A 229 -12.77 51.64 -17.17
N LEU A 230 -12.82 50.68 -16.26
CA LEU A 230 -13.11 49.28 -16.58
C LEU A 230 -14.61 49.05 -16.71
N THR A 231 -15.03 48.46 -17.82
CA THR A 231 -16.44 48.18 -18.08
C THR A 231 -16.67 46.73 -18.48
N ASP A 232 -17.86 46.21 -18.22
CA ASP A 232 -18.31 44.94 -18.78
C ASP A 232 -18.74 45.06 -20.26
N ASP A 233 -19.17 43.97 -20.87
CA ASP A 233 -19.66 43.93 -22.26
C ASP A 233 -20.89 44.83 -22.52
N PHE A 234 -21.57 45.29 -21.47
CA PHE A 234 -22.74 46.17 -21.55
C PHE A 234 -22.40 47.64 -21.24
N GLY A 235 -21.14 47.95 -20.92
CA GLY A 235 -20.67 49.28 -20.59
C GLY A 235 -20.94 49.70 -19.14
N GLU A 236 -21.32 48.78 -18.25
CA GLU A 236 -21.44 49.06 -16.83
C GLU A 236 -20.05 49.09 -16.17
N ILE A 237 -19.83 50.05 -15.27
CA ILE A 237 -18.55 50.23 -14.59
C ILE A 237 -18.32 49.06 -13.63
N ILE A 238 -17.19 48.38 -13.79
CA ILE A 238 -16.72 47.36 -12.85
C ILE A 238 -16.01 48.08 -11.70
N ASP A 239 -16.65 48.14 -10.53
CA ASP A 239 -16.10 48.80 -9.35
C ASP A 239 -14.93 48.00 -8.75
N ILE A 240 -13.73 48.56 -8.84
CA ILE A 240 -12.49 48.05 -8.22
C ILE A 240 -12.12 48.93 -7.03
N SER A 241 -13.03 49.06 -6.06
CA SER A 241 -12.97 50.04 -4.97
C SER A 241 -11.85 49.82 -3.95
N ASP A 242 -11.11 48.71 -4.00
CA ASP A 242 -9.90 48.54 -3.19
C ASP A 242 -8.88 47.62 -3.89
N SER A 243 -7.73 48.20 -4.26
CA SER A 243 -6.42 47.53 -4.43
C SER A 243 -5.97 46.98 -5.80
N SER A 244 -5.72 47.83 -6.80
CA SER A 244 -4.43 47.94 -7.55
C SER A 244 -4.56 48.88 -8.75
N GLU A 245 -3.67 49.86 -8.87
CA GLU A 245 -3.58 50.68 -10.10
C GLU A 245 -3.09 49.77 -11.23
N LEU A 246 -3.92 49.57 -12.26
CA LEU A 246 -3.47 48.96 -13.50
C LEU A 246 -2.32 49.80 -14.05
N SER A 247 -1.24 49.16 -14.44
CA SER A 247 -0.06 49.82 -14.98
C SER A 247 0.62 48.95 -16.01
N LEU A 248 1.56 49.51 -16.75
CA LEU A 248 2.31 48.80 -17.77
C LEU A 248 3.75 48.56 -17.31
N SER A 249 4.29 47.41 -17.67
CA SER A 249 5.73 47.20 -17.74
C SER A 249 6.11 47.02 -19.20
N ILE A 250 7.12 47.76 -19.65
CA ILE A 250 7.40 47.91 -21.08
C ILE A 250 8.88 47.65 -21.34
N GLY A 251 9.17 46.72 -22.24
CA GLY A 251 10.53 46.44 -22.74
C GLY A 251 10.68 46.83 -24.19
N CYS A 252 11.66 47.68 -24.49
CA CYS A 252 11.89 48.22 -25.83
C CYS A 252 13.20 47.73 -26.43
N ALA A 253 13.18 47.38 -27.71
CA ALA A 253 14.39 47.11 -28.51
C ALA A 253 14.30 47.77 -29.89
N SER A 254 15.45 48.18 -30.42
CA SER A 254 15.55 49.00 -31.63
C SER A 254 16.21 48.24 -32.79
N TYR A 255 15.65 48.38 -33.99
CA TYR A 255 16.22 47.94 -35.25
C TYR A 255 16.61 49.17 -36.10
N PRO A 256 17.77 49.18 -36.78
CA PRO A 256 18.82 48.14 -36.78
C PRO A 256 19.90 48.34 -35.70
N GLU A 257 19.75 49.32 -34.80
CA GLU A 257 20.79 49.72 -33.83
C GLU A 257 21.20 48.59 -32.87
N GLU A 258 20.21 47.87 -32.32
CA GLU A 258 20.42 46.84 -31.30
C GLU A 258 20.19 45.43 -31.85
N ALA A 259 19.15 45.24 -32.66
CA ALA A 259 18.78 43.97 -33.27
C ALA A 259 19.05 43.95 -34.78
N ALA A 260 19.54 42.80 -35.29
CA ALA A 260 19.83 42.62 -36.73
C ALA A 260 18.67 42.00 -37.52
N ASP A 261 17.73 41.34 -36.84
CA ASP A 261 16.56 40.71 -37.45
C ASP A 261 15.36 40.74 -36.49
N PHE A 262 14.19 40.33 -36.99
CA PHE A 262 12.95 40.33 -36.22
C PHE A 262 13.01 39.45 -34.97
N ASN A 263 13.66 38.29 -35.03
CA ASN A 263 13.69 37.37 -33.89
C ASN A 263 14.59 37.92 -32.78
N MET A 264 15.72 38.55 -33.14
CA MET A 264 16.54 39.29 -32.19
C MET A 264 15.77 40.46 -31.58
N LEU A 265 15.01 41.19 -32.39
CA LEU A 265 14.21 42.32 -31.94
C LEU A 265 13.18 41.91 -30.88
N VAL A 266 12.46 40.81 -31.10
CA VAL A 266 11.53 40.21 -30.14
C VAL A 266 12.24 39.75 -28.88
N ASN A 267 13.32 38.98 -29.01
CA ASN A 267 14.04 38.45 -27.85
C ASN A 267 14.64 39.57 -26.98
N TYR A 268 15.13 40.66 -27.59
CA TYR A 268 15.68 41.80 -26.86
C TYR A 268 14.61 42.67 -26.20
N SER A 269 13.45 42.87 -26.85
CA SER A 269 12.34 43.61 -26.23
C SER A 269 11.74 42.82 -25.06
N GLU A 270 11.65 41.49 -25.17
CA GLU A 270 11.21 40.61 -24.09
C GLU A 270 12.20 40.57 -22.92
N PHE A 271 13.51 40.58 -23.20
CA PHE A 271 14.51 40.68 -22.14
C PHE A 271 14.41 42.00 -21.39
N ALA A 272 14.26 43.13 -22.11
CA ALA A 272 14.06 44.43 -21.49
C ALA A 272 12.77 44.47 -20.64
N LEU A 273 11.72 43.75 -21.06
CA LEU A 273 10.49 43.60 -20.28
C LEU A 273 10.72 42.76 -19.01
N TYR A 274 11.48 41.67 -19.12
CA TYR A 274 11.89 40.87 -17.96
C TYR A 274 12.65 41.72 -16.93
N GLU A 275 13.58 42.58 -17.37
CA GLU A 275 14.26 43.54 -16.50
C GLU A 275 13.27 44.53 -15.87
N ALA A 276 12.34 45.08 -16.66
CA ALA A 276 11.33 46.04 -16.17
C ALA A 276 10.47 45.45 -15.04
N ARG A 277 10.13 44.17 -15.15
CA ARG A 277 9.34 43.45 -14.14
C ARG A 277 10.15 43.06 -12.90
N THR A 278 11.46 42.92 -13.02
CA THR A 278 12.33 42.49 -11.92
C THR A 278 12.81 43.69 -11.09
N ASP A 279 13.13 44.82 -11.73
CA ASP A 279 13.80 45.95 -11.07
C ASP A 279 12.85 47.05 -10.56
N CYS A 280 11.55 47.02 -10.93
CA CYS A 280 10.44 47.90 -10.48
C CYS A 280 10.69 49.42 -10.47
N ARG A 281 11.81 49.92 -11.02
CA ARG A 281 12.25 51.33 -10.94
C ARG A 281 11.65 52.21 -12.04
N THR A 282 11.32 51.64 -13.19
CA THR A 282 10.87 52.36 -14.39
C THR A 282 9.83 51.56 -15.16
N VAL A 283 8.77 52.24 -15.60
CA VAL A 283 7.68 51.67 -16.43
C VAL A 283 8.22 51.15 -17.76
N THR A 284 9.15 51.88 -18.37
CA THR A 284 9.77 51.54 -19.66
C THR A 284 11.26 51.30 -19.51
N ASN A 285 11.73 50.12 -19.91
CA ASN A 285 13.14 49.77 -20.03
C ASN A 285 13.55 49.59 -21.49
N TRP A 286 14.72 50.09 -21.84
CA TRP A 286 15.35 49.87 -23.14
C TRP A 286 16.40 48.78 -23.03
N PHE A 287 16.51 47.96 -24.07
CA PHE A 287 17.47 46.88 -24.11
C PHE A 287 18.92 47.37 -23.89
N SER A 288 19.60 46.73 -22.95
CA SER A 288 21.03 46.90 -22.72
C SER A 288 21.78 45.60 -23.01
N LYS A 289 22.70 45.63 -23.97
CA LYS A 289 23.55 44.47 -24.29
C LYS A 289 24.39 44.01 -23.10
N GLU A 290 24.83 44.94 -22.26
CA GLU A 290 25.63 44.63 -21.07
C GLU A 290 24.81 43.84 -20.05
N ASN A 291 23.58 44.29 -19.76
CA ASN A 291 22.70 43.60 -18.84
C ASN A 291 22.25 42.24 -19.40
N TYR A 292 21.94 42.18 -20.71
CA TYR A 292 21.61 40.91 -21.37
C TYR A 292 22.69 39.86 -21.19
N LEU A 293 23.96 40.22 -21.36
CA LEU A 293 25.06 39.27 -21.16
C LEU A 293 25.24 38.86 -19.69
N ARG A 294 24.85 39.71 -18.74
CA ARG A 294 24.92 39.44 -17.31
C ARG A 294 23.81 38.52 -16.81
N GLU A 295 22.59 38.67 -17.35
CA GLU A 295 21.38 38.02 -16.83
C GLU A 295 20.75 36.98 -17.78
N LYS A 296 21.41 36.69 -18.90
CA LYS A 296 20.93 35.75 -19.93
C LYS A 296 20.41 34.42 -19.38
N ASP A 297 21.10 33.84 -18.40
CA ASP A 297 20.73 32.54 -17.83
C ASP A 297 19.47 32.63 -16.97
N SER A 298 19.30 33.69 -16.18
CA SER A 298 18.09 33.95 -15.40
C SER A 298 16.89 34.18 -16.31
N TYR A 299 17.06 34.98 -17.37
CA TYR A 299 16.05 35.21 -18.39
C TYR A 299 15.65 33.91 -19.11
N ARG A 300 16.63 33.09 -19.52
CA ARG A 300 16.36 31.78 -20.13
C ARG A 300 15.57 30.87 -19.18
N ASN A 301 15.91 30.85 -17.91
CA ASN A 301 15.20 30.04 -16.91
C ASN A 301 13.75 30.53 -16.72
N ALA A 302 13.51 31.83 -16.72
CA ALA A 302 12.17 32.41 -16.73
C ALA A 302 11.35 31.99 -17.96
N GLN A 303 11.95 32.00 -19.16
CA GLN A 303 11.27 31.53 -20.38
C GLN A 303 10.90 30.04 -20.28
N LEU A 304 11.80 29.20 -19.77
CA LEU A 304 11.53 27.78 -19.55
C LEU A 304 10.42 27.55 -18.52
N PHE A 305 10.40 28.33 -17.43
CA PHE A 305 9.32 28.30 -16.44
C PHE A 305 7.97 28.66 -17.05
N MET A 306 7.89 29.73 -17.83
CA MET A 306 6.65 30.12 -18.52
C MET A 306 6.15 29.03 -19.46
N ARG A 307 7.06 28.37 -20.18
CA ARG A 307 6.72 27.20 -21.01
C ARG A 307 6.18 26.04 -20.16
N ILE A 308 6.79 25.73 -19.01
CA ILE A 308 6.28 24.70 -18.09
C ILE A 308 4.82 24.99 -17.70
N VAL A 309 4.51 26.24 -17.37
CA VAL A 309 3.17 26.65 -16.95
C VAL A 309 2.17 26.58 -18.12
N GLN A 310 2.52 27.17 -19.27
CA GLN A 310 1.63 27.25 -20.43
C GLN A 310 1.33 25.90 -21.08
N GLU A 311 2.34 25.04 -21.21
CA GLU A 311 2.22 23.72 -21.81
C GLU A 311 1.85 22.63 -20.78
N ASN A 312 1.66 23.00 -19.51
CA ASN A 312 1.46 22.07 -18.38
C ASN A 312 2.46 20.91 -18.37
N LEU A 313 3.75 21.23 -18.31
CA LEU A 313 4.85 20.25 -18.35
C LEU A 313 5.22 19.70 -16.96
N LEU A 314 4.29 19.74 -16.01
CA LEU A 314 4.47 19.16 -14.68
C LEU A 314 3.95 17.71 -14.67
N THR A 315 4.73 16.83 -14.04
CA THR A 315 4.34 15.44 -13.75
C THR A 315 4.71 15.11 -12.31
N TYR A 316 4.25 13.97 -11.79
CA TYR A 316 4.39 13.63 -10.38
C TYR A 316 4.94 12.22 -10.21
N TYR A 317 5.95 12.08 -9.38
CA TYR A 317 6.43 10.78 -8.90
C TYR A 317 5.80 10.52 -7.54
N LEU A 318 5.39 9.28 -7.32
CA LEU A 318 4.64 8.86 -6.15
C LEU A 318 5.58 8.10 -5.23
N GLN A 319 5.66 8.52 -3.98
CA GLN A 319 6.38 7.79 -2.94
C GLN A 319 5.40 7.19 -1.94
N PRO A 320 5.43 5.87 -1.69
CA PRO A 320 4.50 5.26 -0.75
C PRO A 320 4.85 5.63 0.69
N ILE A 321 3.80 5.93 1.45
CA ILE A 321 3.80 6.05 2.91
C ILE A 321 3.21 4.75 3.45
N VAL A 322 3.94 4.08 4.34
CA VAL A 322 3.54 2.76 4.84
C VAL A 322 3.24 2.79 6.33
N GLU A 323 2.30 1.96 6.74
CA GLU A 323 1.99 1.75 8.15
C GLU A 323 3.16 1.04 8.84
N ALA A 324 3.65 1.62 9.92
CA ALA A 324 4.82 1.12 10.66
C ALA A 324 4.55 -0.21 11.39
N GLN A 325 3.29 -0.63 11.47
CA GLN A 325 2.86 -1.87 12.11
C GLN A 325 2.80 -3.05 11.13
N THR A 326 2.18 -2.85 9.97
CA THR A 326 1.90 -3.93 9.00
C THR A 326 2.78 -3.88 7.76
N GLY A 327 3.38 -2.73 7.46
CA GLY A 327 4.08 -2.45 6.21
C GLY A 327 3.15 -2.26 5.01
N GLU A 328 1.84 -2.14 5.21
CA GLU A 328 0.89 -1.83 4.15
C GLU A 328 1.01 -0.39 3.68
N ILE A 329 0.81 -0.16 2.37
CA ILE A 329 0.78 1.19 1.81
C ILE A 329 -0.56 1.83 2.13
N VAL A 330 -0.54 2.90 2.92
CA VAL A 330 -1.73 3.66 3.34
C VAL A 330 -1.88 4.99 2.61
N ALA A 331 -0.80 5.52 2.04
CA ALA A 331 -0.86 6.74 1.26
C ALA A 331 0.30 6.85 0.26
N TYR A 332 0.24 7.86 -0.61
CA TYR A 332 1.34 8.28 -1.46
C TYR A 332 1.57 9.77 -1.35
N GLU A 333 2.82 10.20 -1.36
CA GLU A 333 3.19 11.60 -1.56
C GLU A 333 3.44 11.87 -3.05
N ALA A 334 2.79 12.92 -3.57
CA ALA A 334 2.95 13.38 -4.95
C ALA A 334 4.11 14.39 -5.06
N LEU A 335 5.23 13.93 -5.59
CA LEU A 335 6.45 14.72 -5.74
C LEU A 335 6.59 15.27 -7.15
N MET A 336 6.50 16.59 -7.29
CA MET A 336 6.59 17.31 -8.57
C MET A 336 7.88 16.98 -9.35
N ARG A 337 7.74 16.82 -10.66
CA ARG A 337 8.79 16.61 -11.65
C ARG A 337 8.44 17.38 -12.93
N THR A 338 9.43 17.59 -13.78
CA THR A 338 9.23 18.14 -15.14
C THR A 338 9.19 17.01 -16.17
N THR A 339 8.37 17.20 -17.21
CA THR A 339 8.31 16.32 -18.39
C THR A 339 8.89 17.01 -19.63
N GLY A 340 9.10 16.23 -20.69
CA GLY A 340 9.65 16.72 -21.96
C GLY A 340 11.16 16.95 -21.93
N ASP A 341 11.62 17.99 -22.61
CA ASP A 341 13.03 18.36 -22.77
C ASP A 341 13.57 19.21 -21.60
N ILE A 342 12.69 19.70 -20.73
CA ILE A 342 13.05 20.57 -19.60
C ILE A 342 13.40 19.72 -18.38
N LYS A 343 14.57 19.98 -17.78
CA LYS A 343 15.09 19.26 -16.60
C LYS A 343 15.30 20.20 -15.42
N MET A 344 14.23 20.88 -15.00
CA MET A 344 14.25 21.72 -13.80
C MET A 344 13.82 20.93 -12.57
N THR A 345 14.53 21.17 -11.46
CA THR A 345 14.15 20.60 -10.15
C THR A 345 13.00 21.41 -9.53
N PRO A 346 12.20 20.81 -8.62
CA PRO A 346 11.15 21.52 -7.89
C PRO A 346 11.65 22.82 -7.23
N LYS A 347 12.83 22.79 -6.59
CA LYS A 347 13.45 23.96 -5.97
C LYS A 347 13.73 25.09 -6.97
N GLN A 348 14.20 24.75 -8.18
CA GLN A 348 14.42 25.76 -9.23
C GLN A 348 13.11 26.36 -9.72
N ILE A 349 12.08 25.53 -9.92
CA ILE A 349 10.75 25.98 -10.36
C ILE A 349 10.15 26.95 -9.34
N LEU A 350 10.14 26.56 -8.07
CA LEU A 350 9.60 27.39 -6.99
C LEU A 350 10.38 28.70 -6.81
N ALA A 351 11.72 28.67 -6.92
CA ALA A 351 12.54 29.89 -6.85
C ALA A 351 12.24 30.86 -8.00
N ILE A 352 12.09 30.35 -9.23
CA ILE A 352 11.73 31.17 -10.39
C ILE A 352 10.30 31.70 -10.24
N ALA A 353 9.34 30.85 -9.87
CA ALA A 353 7.95 31.23 -9.63
C ALA A 353 7.84 32.34 -8.58
N ALA A 354 8.57 32.24 -7.46
CA ALA A 354 8.62 33.26 -6.43
C ALA A 354 9.20 34.58 -6.98
N SER A 355 10.33 34.53 -7.70
CA SER A 355 10.93 35.74 -8.31
C SER A 355 10.03 36.42 -9.34
N GLN A 356 9.09 35.68 -9.92
CA GLN A 356 8.13 36.19 -10.91
C GLN A 356 6.74 36.48 -10.33
N ASN A 357 6.55 36.38 -9.01
CA ASN A 357 5.25 36.48 -8.34
C ASN A 357 4.19 35.54 -8.93
N ASN A 358 4.60 34.35 -9.38
CA ASN A 358 3.76 33.37 -10.08
C ASN A 358 3.76 31.99 -9.40
N LEU A 359 3.86 31.97 -8.06
CA LEU A 359 3.70 30.75 -7.26
C LEU A 359 2.30 30.16 -7.41
N TYR A 360 1.29 31.01 -7.62
CA TYR A 360 -0.09 30.61 -7.85
C TYR A 360 -0.27 29.63 -9.00
N ALA A 361 0.39 29.85 -10.15
CA ALA A 361 0.27 28.94 -11.28
C ALA A 361 0.77 27.52 -10.95
N ILE A 362 1.82 27.41 -10.12
CA ILE A 362 2.34 26.12 -9.69
C ILE A 362 1.39 25.45 -8.71
N GLU A 363 0.81 26.19 -7.77
CA GLU A 363 -0.22 25.68 -6.86
C GLU A 363 -1.41 25.13 -7.67
N ARG A 364 -1.96 25.93 -8.58
CA ARG A 364 -3.08 25.53 -9.44
C ARG A 364 -2.76 24.27 -10.24
N LEU A 365 -1.63 24.24 -10.95
CA LEU A 365 -1.26 23.06 -11.74
C LEU A 365 -1.05 21.82 -10.85
N THR A 366 -0.52 21.99 -9.64
CA THR A 366 -0.29 20.89 -8.70
C THR A 366 -1.59 20.24 -8.27
N PHE A 367 -2.54 21.01 -7.76
CA PHE A 367 -3.82 20.47 -7.32
C PHE A 367 -4.59 19.81 -8.48
N PHE A 368 -4.71 20.48 -9.63
CA PHE A 368 -5.46 19.92 -10.75
C PHE A 368 -4.81 18.67 -11.35
N ASN A 369 -3.48 18.64 -11.52
CA ASN A 369 -2.79 17.48 -12.08
C ASN A 369 -2.80 16.28 -11.13
N VAL A 370 -2.60 16.50 -9.83
CA VAL A 370 -2.61 15.41 -8.85
C VAL A 370 -4.02 14.87 -8.62
N MET A 371 -5.04 15.75 -8.60
CA MET A 371 -6.44 15.29 -8.52
C MET A 371 -6.88 14.54 -9.78
N LYS A 372 -6.40 14.95 -10.96
CA LYS A 372 -6.58 14.17 -12.18
C LYS A 372 -5.93 12.79 -12.07
N LEU A 373 -4.69 12.72 -11.60
CA LEU A 373 -3.98 11.46 -11.40
C LEU A 373 -4.73 10.52 -10.42
N LEU A 374 -5.27 11.07 -9.34
CA LEU A 374 -6.09 10.34 -8.37
C LEU A 374 -7.39 9.84 -9.03
N SER A 375 -8.09 10.70 -9.77
CA SER A 375 -9.33 10.36 -10.47
C SER A 375 -9.15 9.26 -11.52
N ASP A 376 -8.03 9.28 -12.23
CA ASP A 376 -7.67 8.24 -13.22
C ASP A 376 -7.31 6.90 -12.54
N ASN A 377 -7.11 6.87 -11.22
CA ASN A 377 -6.62 5.71 -10.47
C ASN A 377 -7.43 5.38 -9.20
N GLN A 378 -8.73 5.68 -9.19
CA GLN A 378 -9.61 5.54 -8.01
C GLN A 378 -9.56 4.17 -7.32
N GLN A 379 -9.35 3.09 -8.08
CA GLN A 379 -9.22 1.73 -7.54
C GLN A 379 -8.08 1.58 -6.53
N VAL A 380 -7.02 2.38 -6.65
CA VAL A 380 -5.87 2.38 -5.73
C VAL A 380 -6.23 3.10 -4.42
N PHE A 381 -7.13 4.07 -4.47
CA PHE A 381 -7.45 4.98 -3.36
C PHE A 381 -8.69 4.58 -2.55
N LYS A 382 -9.11 3.31 -2.62
CA LYS A 382 -10.21 2.80 -1.78
C LYS A 382 -9.92 3.06 -0.30
N ASP A 383 -8.77 2.59 0.17
CA ASP A 383 -8.32 2.70 1.56
C ASP A 383 -6.99 3.47 1.67
N ARG A 384 -6.66 4.28 0.65
CA ARG A 384 -5.40 5.04 0.58
C ARG A 384 -5.64 6.54 0.41
N LYS A 385 -4.66 7.34 0.82
CA LYS A 385 -4.66 8.81 0.68
C LYS A 385 -3.57 9.33 -0.27
N MET A 386 -3.74 10.56 -0.74
CA MET A 386 -2.76 11.28 -1.56
C MET A 386 -2.30 12.53 -0.83
N PHE A 387 -1.01 12.60 -0.51
CA PHE A 387 -0.36 13.76 0.10
C PHE A 387 0.07 14.73 -1.00
N ILE A 388 -0.31 15.99 -0.85
CA ILE A 388 -0.09 17.07 -1.82
C ILE A 388 0.52 18.27 -1.10
N ASN A 389 1.71 18.65 -1.54
CA ASN A 389 2.39 19.85 -1.07
C ASN A 389 1.59 21.12 -1.43
N CYS A 390 1.42 22.02 -0.46
CA CYS A 390 0.68 23.28 -0.60
C CYS A 390 1.59 24.48 -0.28
N ILE A 391 1.42 25.56 -1.04
CA ILE A 391 2.12 26.83 -0.85
C ILE A 391 1.18 27.79 -0.10
N PRO A 392 1.38 28.04 1.21
CA PRO A 392 0.41 28.75 2.05
C PRO A 392 0.09 30.18 1.59
N ASP A 393 1.06 30.87 0.99
CA ASP A 393 0.93 32.25 0.50
C ASP A 393 0.31 32.34 -0.91
N SER A 394 -0.07 31.21 -1.51
CA SER A 394 -0.58 31.15 -2.89
C SER A 394 -1.75 30.17 -3.04
N LEU A 395 -2.60 30.09 -2.01
CA LEU A 395 -3.81 29.26 -2.02
C LEU A 395 -4.67 29.53 -3.27
N LEU A 396 -5.32 28.48 -3.79
CA LEU A 396 -6.26 28.58 -4.91
C LEU A 396 -7.28 29.71 -4.70
N THR A 397 -7.70 30.40 -5.77
CA THR A 397 -8.83 31.33 -5.71
C THR A 397 -10.12 30.57 -5.34
N ASP A 398 -11.18 31.30 -4.97
CA ASP A 398 -12.46 30.64 -4.68
C ASP A 398 -13.08 30.01 -5.93
N GLU A 399 -12.89 30.64 -7.10
CA GLU A 399 -13.30 30.08 -8.38
C GLU A 399 -12.57 28.77 -8.71
N ASP A 400 -11.23 28.75 -8.63
CA ASP A 400 -10.45 27.54 -8.93
C ASP A 400 -10.70 26.42 -7.90
N PHE A 401 -10.90 26.76 -6.62
CA PHE A 401 -11.30 25.77 -5.63
C PHE A 401 -12.70 25.21 -5.90
N ASN A 402 -13.66 26.06 -6.31
CA ASN A 402 -15.00 25.62 -6.68
C ASN A 402 -14.95 24.75 -7.94
N GLU A 403 -14.14 25.09 -8.95
CA GLU A 403 -13.91 24.26 -10.13
C GLU A 403 -13.34 22.89 -9.72
N LEU A 404 -12.31 22.88 -8.87
CA LEU A 404 -11.71 21.65 -8.36
C LEU A 404 -12.76 20.80 -7.61
N TYR A 405 -13.59 21.42 -6.79
CA TYR A 405 -14.66 20.76 -6.04
C TYR A 405 -15.76 20.20 -6.95
N LEU A 406 -16.23 20.96 -7.93
CA LEU A 406 -17.24 20.51 -8.88
C LEU A 406 -16.72 19.39 -9.79
N THR A 407 -15.43 19.41 -10.12
CA THR A 407 -14.80 18.43 -11.02
C THR A 407 -14.51 17.11 -10.30
N TYR A 408 -13.97 17.16 -9.08
CA TYR A 408 -13.46 15.97 -8.39
C TYR A 408 -14.28 15.54 -7.18
N GLY A 409 -15.15 16.41 -6.65
CA GLY A 409 -16.17 16.08 -5.64
C GLY A 409 -15.67 15.23 -4.48
N GLU A 410 -16.27 14.04 -4.32
CA GLU A 410 -15.99 13.08 -3.23
C GLU A 410 -14.52 12.63 -3.17
N LEU A 411 -13.76 12.71 -4.27
CA LEU A 411 -12.35 12.31 -4.29
C LEU A 411 -11.46 13.23 -3.45
N LEU A 412 -11.90 14.46 -3.18
CA LEU A 412 -11.14 15.39 -2.34
C LEU A 412 -10.96 14.88 -0.91
N GLU A 413 -11.84 14.00 -0.41
CA GLU A 413 -11.67 13.40 0.92
C GLU A 413 -10.41 12.52 1.02
N LYS A 414 -9.88 12.06 -0.13
CA LYS A 414 -8.67 11.24 -0.22
C LYS A 414 -7.39 12.08 -0.16
N MET A 415 -7.51 13.41 -0.24
CA MET A 415 -6.39 14.34 -0.19
C MET A 415 -5.92 14.58 1.25
N VAL A 416 -4.60 14.66 1.42
CA VAL A 416 -3.93 15.23 2.58
C VAL A 416 -3.10 16.40 2.08
N VAL A 417 -3.37 17.58 2.59
CA VAL A 417 -2.62 18.79 2.23
C VAL A 417 -1.42 18.90 3.17
N GLU A 418 -0.22 19.00 2.63
CA GLU A 418 1.03 19.17 3.37
C GLU A 418 1.43 20.64 3.43
N MET A 419 1.73 21.12 4.63
CA MET A 419 2.26 22.47 4.86
C MET A 419 3.52 22.40 5.72
N VAL A 420 4.55 23.17 5.34
CA VAL A 420 5.78 23.31 6.14
C VAL A 420 5.47 24.04 7.46
N GLU A 421 6.11 23.64 8.57
CA GLU A 421 5.91 24.20 9.92
C GLU A 421 5.99 25.75 9.96
N ASP A 422 6.99 26.32 9.28
CA ASP A 422 7.27 27.77 9.20
C ASP A 422 6.54 28.49 8.05
N GLY A 423 5.64 27.81 7.34
CA GLY A 423 4.80 28.44 6.32
C GLY A 423 3.85 29.45 6.97
N VAL A 424 4.22 30.72 7.00
CA VAL A 424 3.45 31.80 7.61
C VAL A 424 2.18 32.07 6.79
N ALA A 425 1.17 31.23 6.92
CA ALA A 425 -0.17 31.59 6.49
C ALA A 425 -0.63 32.77 7.36
N SER A 426 -1.10 33.85 6.71
CA SER A 426 -1.90 34.84 7.41
C SER A 426 -3.04 34.14 8.16
N VAL A 427 -3.49 34.69 9.29
CA VAL A 427 -4.59 34.08 10.07
C VAL A 427 -5.80 33.81 9.16
N GLU A 428 -6.07 34.73 8.23
CA GLU A 428 -7.13 34.59 7.24
C GLU A 428 -6.89 33.45 6.24
N GLY A 429 -5.66 33.27 5.73
CA GLY A 429 -5.31 32.17 4.83
C GLY A 429 -5.46 30.80 5.49
N LEU A 430 -5.04 30.68 6.76
CA LEU A 430 -5.20 29.44 7.53
C LEU A 430 -6.68 29.10 7.77
N GLU A 431 -7.49 30.08 8.17
CA GLU A 431 -8.93 29.87 8.36
C GLU A 431 -9.64 29.51 7.05
N LYS A 432 -9.23 30.14 5.94
CA LYS A 432 -9.71 29.80 4.59
C LYS A 432 -9.38 28.35 4.23
N LEU A 433 -8.14 27.92 4.45
CA LEU A 433 -7.72 26.54 4.21
C LEU A 433 -8.50 25.56 5.09
N LYS A 434 -8.62 25.81 6.39
CA LYS A 434 -9.39 24.96 7.32
C LYS A 434 -10.85 24.80 6.87
N LYS A 435 -11.49 25.89 6.44
CA LYS A 435 -12.86 25.84 5.91
C LYS A 435 -12.95 24.94 4.67
N ARG A 436 -11.99 25.04 3.75
CA ARG A 436 -11.92 24.21 2.53
C ARG A 436 -11.66 22.74 2.84
N LEU A 437 -10.76 22.43 3.77
CA LEU A 437 -10.48 21.07 4.22
C LEU A 437 -11.73 20.45 4.89
N SER A 438 -12.43 21.21 5.73
CA SER A 438 -13.68 20.77 6.36
C SER A 438 -14.77 20.46 5.33
N LEU A 439 -14.99 21.36 4.35
CA LEU A 439 -15.97 21.16 3.28
C LEU A 439 -15.67 19.94 2.39
N SER A 440 -14.39 19.69 2.12
CA SER A 440 -13.94 18.57 1.28
C SER A 440 -13.67 17.28 2.04
N ARG A 441 -13.69 17.32 3.38
CA ARG A 441 -13.22 16.24 4.27
C ARG A 441 -11.76 15.82 4.02
N ALA A 442 -11.00 16.68 3.36
CA ALA A 442 -9.56 16.52 3.19
C ALA A 442 -8.84 16.69 4.53
N LYS A 443 -7.64 16.13 4.61
CA LYS A 443 -6.82 16.08 5.82
C LYS A 443 -5.67 17.07 5.76
N LEU A 444 -5.10 17.43 6.90
CA LEU A 444 -3.94 18.32 7.00
C LEU A 444 -2.73 17.58 7.57
N ALA A 445 -1.56 17.78 6.96
CA ALA A 445 -0.27 17.32 7.45
C ALA A 445 0.66 18.52 7.67
N VAL A 446 1.42 18.49 8.77
CA VAL A 446 2.55 19.41 9.00
C VAL A 446 3.84 18.70 8.60
N ASP A 447 4.60 19.33 7.71
CA ASP A 447 5.86 18.82 7.18
C ASP A 447 7.10 19.45 7.85
N ASP A 448 8.24 18.77 7.74
CA ASP A 448 9.56 19.15 8.29
C ASP A 448 9.55 19.45 9.82
N TYR A 449 8.68 18.79 10.59
CA TYR A 449 8.54 19.05 12.02
C TYR A 449 9.78 18.60 12.79
N GLY A 450 10.36 19.52 13.57
CA GLY A 450 11.54 19.27 14.40
C GLY A 450 12.89 19.69 13.80
N SER A 451 12.88 20.33 12.62
CA SER A 451 14.09 20.85 11.95
C SER A 451 14.63 22.18 12.55
N GLY A 452 13.91 22.80 13.51
CA GLY A 452 14.23 24.14 14.08
C GLY A 452 13.63 24.44 15.47
N TYR A 453 13.26 25.71 15.74
CA TYR A 453 12.56 26.15 16.98
C TYR A 453 11.09 25.66 16.97
N SER A 454 10.90 24.35 16.89
CA SER A 454 9.56 23.77 16.77
C SER A 454 8.74 24.08 18.03
N ASN A 455 7.58 24.71 17.81
CA ASN A 455 6.74 25.20 18.89
C ASN A 455 5.46 24.38 18.92
N SER A 456 5.25 23.61 19.98
CA SER A 456 4.02 22.81 20.17
C SER A 456 2.74 23.66 20.09
N SER A 457 2.84 24.98 20.31
CA SER A 457 1.73 25.91 20.08
C SER A 457 1.26 25.95 18.62
N ASN A 458 2.15 25.74 17.64
CA ASN A 458 1.79 25.72 16.22
C ASN A 458 0.98 24.47 15.88
N LEU A 459 1.34 23.30 16.42
CA LEU A 459 0.55 22.07 16.25
C LEU A 459 -0.86 22.22 16.83
N LEU A 460 -0.98 22.85 18.01
CA LEU A 460 -2.30 23.15 18.59
C LEU A 460 -3.11 24.10 17.70
N LYS A 461 -2.47 25.15 17.17
CA LYS A 461 -3.12 26.13 16.28
C LYS A 461 -3.57 25.51 14.95
N TYR A 462 -2.74 24.68 14.33
CA TYR A 462 -3.04 24.05 13.05
C TYR A 462 -4.03 22.88 13.21
N SER A 463 -3.98 22.17 14.33
CA SER A 463 -4.75 20.95 14.61
C SER A 463 -4.67 19.93 13.44
N PRO A 464 -3.45 19.50 13.04
CA PRO A 464 -3.28 18.63 11.88
C PRO A 464 -3.72 17.19 12.18
N ASP A 465 -3.98 16.43 11.12
CA ASP A 465 -4.23 14.98 11.21
C ASP A 465 -2.91 14.18 11.18
N TYR A 466 -1.86 14.74 10.57
CA TYR A 466 -0.54 14.12 10.43
C TYR A 466 0.58 15.07 10.82
N VAL A 467 1.65 14.52 11.40
CA VAL A 467 2.92 15.22 11.62
C VAL A 467 4.04 14.40 11.00
N LYS A 468 4.75 14.99 10.04
CA LYS A 468 5.95 14.42 9.41
C LYS A 468 7.17 14.88 10.19
N ILE A 469 7.82 13.92 10.84
CA ILE A 469 9.04 14.11 11.63
C ILE A 469 10.20 14.21 10.65
N ASP A 470 10.87 15.36 10.68
CA ASP A 470 11.92 15.70 9.72
C ASP A 470 13.04 14.65 9.70
N ARG A 471 13.57 14.44 8.49
CA ARG A 471 14.67 13.50 8.23
C ARG A 471 15.91 13.80 9.11
N SER A 472 16.19 15.05 9.47
CA SER A 472 17.37 15.35 10.30
C SER A 472 17.30 14.72 11.70
N LEU A 473 16.09 14.48 12.22
CA LEU A 473 15.86 13.78 13.48
C LEU A 473 15.87 12.25 13.33
N ILE A 474 15.50 11.73 12.15
CA ILE A 474 15.46 10.29 11.87
C ILE A 474 16.85 9.75 11.48
N CYS A 475 17.62 10.53 10.73
CA CYS A 475 18.95 10.16 10.26
C CYS A 475 19.88 9.82 11.44
N ASP A 476 20.47 8.63 11.43
CA ASP A 476 21.35 8.09 12.48
C ASP A 476 20.75 7.98 13.90
N ILE A 477 19.41 7.99 14.03
CA ILE A 477 18.70 8.00 15.32
C ILE A 477 19.06 6.82 16.25
N GLN A 478 19.41 5.65 15.70
CA GLN A 478 19.81 4.46 16.47
C GLN A 478 21.01 4.70 17.38
N ASN A 479 21.87 5.68 17.05
CA ASN A 479 23.11 5.98 17.75
C ASN A 479 23.02 7.26 18.61
N ASP A 480 21.89 7.98 18.59
CA ASP A 480 21.73 9.26 19.27
C ASP A 480 20.54 9.22 20.24
N MET A 481 20.86 9.06 21.53
CA MET A 481 19.85 9.04 22.60
C MET A 481 19.04 10.33 22.71
N LYS A 482 19.61 11.50 22.35
CA LYS A 482 18.88 12.76 22.41
C LYS A 482 17.84 12.85 21.30
N LYS A 483 18.20 12.40 20.08
CA LYS A 483 17.24 12.28 18.98
C LYS A 483 16.11 11.30 19.33
N GLN A 484 16.44 10.14 19.91
CA GLN A 484 15.42 9.18 20.36
C GLN A 484 14.46 9.81 21.37
N GLN A 485 14.97 10.50 22.41
CA GLN A 485 14.14 11.19 23.39
C GLN A 485 13.23 12.24 22.76
N LEU A 486 13.77 13.07 21.86
CA LEU A 486 12.98 14.11 21.19
C LEU A 486 11.88 13.50 20.31
N VAL A 487 12.22 12.51 19.49
CA VAL A 487 11.26 11.80 18.63
C VAL A 487 10.18 11.08 19.46
N THR A 488 10.54 10.46 20.59
CA THR A 488 9.58 9.88 21.53
C THR A 488 8.59 10.92 22.04
N SER A 489 9.05 12.08 22.50
CA SER A 489 8.16 13.14 22.96
C SER A 489 7.23 13.66 21.86
N ILE A 490 7.68 13.70 20.61
CA ILE A 490 6.83 14.07 19.46
C ILE A 490 5.76 13.00 19.23
N ILE A 491 6.13 11.72 19.24
CA ILE A 491 5.20 10.59 19.08
C ILE A 491 4.16 10.59 20.20
N GLU A 492 4.58 10.75 21.46
CA GLU A 492 3.69 10.82 22.62
C GLU A 492 2.69 11.97 22.49
N PHE A 493 3.16 13.17 22.12
CA PHE A 493 2.29 14.31 21.84
C PHE A 493 1.27 14.00 20.74
N CYS A 494 1.70 13.37 19.64
CA CYS A 494 0.81 12.99 18.56
C CYS A 494 -0.26 12.00 19.03
N GLN A 495 0.13 10.96 19.78
CA GLN A 495 -0.78 9.95 20.33
C GLN A 495 -1.82 10.56 21.28
N GLU A 496 -1.40 11.43 22.21
CA GLU A 496 -2.30 12.10 23.16
C GLU A 496 -3.35 12.99 22.47
N ASN A 497 -3.00 13.54 21.30
CA ASN A 497 -3.85 14.45 20.54
C ASN A 497 -4.54 13.78 19.32
N GLN A 498 -4.44 12.46 19.18
CA GLN A 498 -5.02 11.69 18.05
C GLN A 498 -4.49 12.11 16.67
N ILE A 499 -3.23 12.52 16.61
CA ILE A 499 -2.49 12.88 15.40
C ILE A 499 -1.64 11.69 14.98
N GLN A 500 -1.56 11.38 13.69
CA GLN A 500 -0.68 10.31 13.19
C GLN A 500 0.74 10.84 12.97
N SER A 501 1.73 10.16 13.56
CA SER A 501 3.15 10.44 13.38
C SER A 501 3.72 9.73 12.15
N LEU A 502 4.45 10.44 11.30
CA LEU A 502 5.16 9.91 10.13
C LEU A 502 6.65 10.16 10.30
N ALA A 503 7.48 9.11 10.33
CA ALA A 503 8.93 9.27 10.23
C ALA A 503 9.36 9.39 8.77
N GLU A 504 9.92 10.54 8.40
CA GLU A 504 10.42 10.80 7.05
C GLU A 504 11.91 10.45 6.88
N GLY A 505 12.28 10.07 5.66
CA GLY A 505 13.68 9.92 5.27
C GLY A 505 14.34 8.68 5.87
N VAL A 506 13.58 7.62 6.14
CA VAL A 506 14.11 6.34 6.62
C VAL A 506 14.91 5.65 5.49
N GLU A 507 16.22 5.55 5.64
CA GLU A 507 17.12 5.03 4.59
C GLU A 507 17.78 3.70 4.96
N THR A 508 17.85 3.36 6.25
CA THR A 508 18.50 2.14 6.75
C THR A 508 17.56 1.25 7.57
N VAL A 509 17.92 -0.04 7.67
CA VAL A 509 17.19 -1.01 8.50
C VAL A 509 17.25 -0.67 10.00
N GLN A 510 18.35 -0.04 10.44
CA GLN A 510 18.54 0.34 11.83
C GLN A 510 17.65 1.53 12.22
N GLU A 511 17.53 2.53 11.35
CA GLU A 511 16.61 3.65 11.53
C GLU A 511 15.17 3.15 11.59
N LEU A 512 14.75 2.32 10.61
CA LEU A 512 13.42 1.73 10.57
C LEU A 512 13.09 0.99 11.88
N LYS A 513 14.01 0.12 12.32
CA LYS A 513 13.84 -0.63 13.58
C LYS A 513 13.69 0.29 14.78
N THR A 514 14.42 1.40 14.78
CA THR A 514 14.43 2.34 15.90
C THR A 514 13.12 3.12 15.94
N VAL A 515 12.66 3.69 14.83
CA VAL A 515 11.39 4.46 14.81
C VAL A 515 10.17 3.59 15.12
N ILE A 516 10.15 2.32 14.66
CA ILE A 516 9.13 1.34 15.07
C ILE A 516 9.18 1.11 16.58
N ARG A 517 10.38 1.00 17.17
CA ARG A 517 10.55 0.84 18.62
C ARG A 517 10.05 2.01 19.43
N LEU A 518 10.21 3.22 18.90
CA LEU A 518 9.70 4.45 19.54
C LEU A 518 8.18 4.59 19.37
N GLY A 519 7.53 3.77 18.54
CA GLY A 519 6.08 3.73 18.39
C GLY A 519 5.52 4.68 17.33
N VAL A 520 6.29 5.00 16.29
CA VAL A 520 5.81 5.81 15.16
C VAL A 520 4.66 5.10 14.42
N ASP A 521 3.69 5.85 13.89
CA ASP A 521 2.52 5.27 13.22
C ASP A 521 2.82 4.91 11.76
N LEU A 522 3.49 5.81 11.05
CA LEU A 522 3.76 5.73 9.62
C LEU A 522 5.25 5.94 9.33
N VAL A 523 5.74 5.35 8.24
CA VAL A 523 7.13 5.54 7.78
C VAL A 523 7.21 5.79 6.28
N GLN A 524 8.14 6.66 5.89
CA GLN A 524 8.46 6.99 4.51
C GLN A 524 9.97 7.15 4.33
N GLY A 525 10.53 6.62 3.24
CA GLY A 525 11.94 6.80 2.94
C GLY A 525 12.42 5.84 1.86
N TYR A 526 13.72 5.88 1.54
CA TYR A 526 14.28 5.04 0.49
C TYR A 526 14.36 3.57 0.87
N PHE A 527 14.37 3.26 2.17
CA PHE A 527 14.33 1.87 2.64
C PHE A 527 12.98 1.21 2.34
N THR A 528 11.87 1.95 2.42
CA THR A 528 10.52 1.44 2.09
C THR A 528 10.27 1.43 0.59
N SER A 529 10.44 2.58 -0.07
CA SER A 529 10.54 2.70 -1.53
C SER A 529 10.92 4.11 -1.95
N LYS A 530 11.73 4.21 -3.01
CA LYS A 530 11.97 5.47 -3.72
C LYS A 530 10.72 5.96 -4.48
N PRO A 531 10.62 7.27 -4.77
CA PRO A 531 9.56 7.83 -5.64
C PRO A 531 9.59 7.23 -7.05
N LYS A 532 8.42 6.92 -7.62
CA LYS A 532 8.28 6.32 -8.96
C LYS A 532 7.14 6.95 -9.77
N PRO A 533 7.17 6.91 -11.12
CA PRO A 533 6.08 7.41 -11.96
C PRO A 533 4.83 6.49 -11.99
N LEU A 534 4.64 5.62 -10.98
CA LEU A 534 3.54 4.65 -10.92
C LEU A 534 3.16 4.32 -9.48
N PHE A 535 1.92 3.86 -9.29
CA PHE A 535 1.42 3.37 -7.99
C PHE A 535 1.90 1.94 -7.72
N LEU A 536 2.55 1.75 -6.57
CA LEU A 536 2.91 0.42 -6.07
C LEU A 536 1.77 -0.18 -5.27
N ASN A 537 1.39 -1.43 -5.53
CA ASN A 537 0.37 -2.09 -4.72
C ASN A 537 0.90 -2.49 -3.34
N ASN A 538 2.17 -2.93 -3.26
CA ASN A 538 2.85 -3.33 -2.04
C ASN A 538 4.32 -2.84 -2.07
N ILE A 539 4.96 -2.72 -0.90
CA ILE A 539 6.42 -2.62 -0.79
C ILE A 539 7.08 -3.99 -0.99
N ALA A 540 8.41 -4.02 -1.01
CA ALA A 540 9.15 -5.28 -1.12
C ALA A 540 8.91 -6.18 0.11
N ASP A 541 8.74 -7.48 -0.11
CA ASP A 541 8.37 -8.43 0.94
C ASP A 541 9.43 -8.52 2.05
N ASP A 542 10.71 -8.40 1.69
CA ASP A 542 11.84 -8.38 2.65
C ASP A 542 11.78 -7.17 3.59
N VAL A 543 11.38 -6.00 3.09
CA VAL A 543 11.17 -4.80 3.91
C VAL A 543 9.96 -4.99 4.82
N LYS A 544 8.86 -5.53 4.30
CA LYS A 544 7.65 -5.82 5.08
C LYS A 544 7.94 -6.82 6.20
N ASP A 545 8.75 -7.85 5.93
CA ASP A 545 9.17 -8.83 6.91
C ASP A 545 9.99 -8.21 8.04
N VAL A 546 10.86 -7.24 7.74
CA VAL A 546 11.58 -6.48 8.76
C VAL A 546 10.60 -5.71 9.64
N ILE A 547 9.61 -5.03 9.07
CA ILE A 547 8.60 -4.27 9.82
C ILE A 547 7.84 -5.19 10.78
N ILE A 548 7.30 -6.29 10.25
CA ILE A 548 6.52 -7.26 11.03
C ILE A 548 7.38 -7.87 12.14
N LYS A 549 8.59 -8.36 11.81
CA LYS A 549 9.48 -8.98 12.78
C LYS A 549 9.86 -8.01 13.91
N THR A 550 10.15 -6.76 13.57
CA THR A 550 10.47 -5.73 14.57
C THR A 550 9.29 -5.49 15.50
N ASN A 551 8.07 -5.36 14.97
CA ASN A 551 6.88 -5.20 15.80
C ASN A 551 6.64 -6.41 16.72
N LEU A 552 6.89 -7.63 16.24
CA LEU A 552 6.78 -8.84 17.07
C LEU A 552 7.82 -8.89 18.20
N GLU A 553 9.02 -8.35 17.98
CA GLU A 553 10.10 -8.27 18.99
C GLU A 553 9.83 -7.24 20.10
N VAL A 554 9.17 -6.12 19.77
CA VAL A 554 9.04 -4.93 20.65
C VAL A 554 7.78 -4.98 21.53
N ARG A 555 7.03 -6.08 21.50
CA ARG A 555 5.74 -6.18 22.21
C ARG A 555 5.93 -5.92 23.72
N PRO A 556 5.26 -4.90 24.28
CA PRO A 556 5.38 -4.59 25.71
C PRO A 556 4.89 -5.78 26.53
N GLU A 557 5.66 -6.15 27.55
CA GLU A 557 5.23 -7.17 28.50
C GLU A 557 4.05 -6.62 29.33
N GLY A 558 3.00 -7.41 29.51
CA GLY A 558 2.05 -7.20 30.62
C GLY A 558 0.66 -6.66 30.33
N VAL A 559 0.24 -6.39 29.09
CA VAL A 559 -1.19 -6.07 28.81
C VAL A 559 -1.87 -7.26 28.14
N LYS A 560 -2.66 -8.01 28.92
CA LYS A 560 -3.45 -9.14 28.42
C LYS A 560 -4.59 -8.63 27.54
N LYS A 561 -4.56 -8.97 26.25
CA LYS A 561 -5.64 -8.68 25.29
C LYS A 561 -6.10 -10.01 24.68
N ILE A 562 -7.40 -10.32 24.83
CA ILE A 562 -7.96 -11.63 24.49
C ILE A 562 -8.81 -11.54 23.24
N TYR A 563 -8.55 -12.40 22.26
CA TYR A 563 -9.39 -12.60 21.09
C TYR A 563 -10.36 -13.75 21.36
N SER A 564 -11.66 -13.46 21.33
CA SER A 564 -12.70 -14.48 21.52
C SER A 564 -13.20 -14.99 20.17
N ALA A 565 -12.82 -16.20 19.81
CA ALA A 565 -13.22 -16.85 18.56
C ALA A 565 -14.57 -17.55 18.72
N HIS A 566 -15.58 -17.10 17.98
CA HIS A 566 -16.97 -17.58 18.07
C HIS A 566 -17.55 -18.09 16.76
N ASN A 567 -17.19 -17.49 15.62
CA ASN A 567 -17.72 -17.86 14.29
C ASN A 567 -16.65 -17.67 13.19
N ASP A 568 -15.38 -17.87 13.55
CA ASP A 568 -14.23 -17.61 12.72
C ASP A 568 -13.86 -18.87 11.94
N LYS A 569 -13.82 -18.78 10.61
CA LYS A 569 -13.32 -19.88 9.77
C LYS A 569 -11.80 -20.00 9.84
N GLU A 570 -11.13 -18.85 9.67
CA GLU A 570 -9.68 -18.75 9.61
C GLU A 570 -9.24 -17.47 10.33
N ILE A 571 -8.19 -17.59 11.14
CA ILE A 571 -7.56 -16.49 11.88
C ILE A 571 -6.09 -16.40 11.47
N ASP A 572 -5.64 -15.19 11.13
CA ASP A 572 -4.23 -14.88 10.90
C ASP A 572 -3.55 -14.54 12.23
N LEU A 573 -2.62 -15.39 12.63
CA LEU A 573 -1.87 -15.28 13.88
C LEU A 573 -1.01 -14.02 13.95
N ILE A 574 -0.36 -13.66 12.84
CA ILE A 574 0.52 -12.49 12.78
C ILE A 574 -0.33 -11.24 12.88
N ARG A 575 -1.48 -11.19 12.19
CA ARG A 575 -2.40 -10.07 12.29
C ARG A 575 -2.87 -9.84 13.74
N LEU A 576 -3.36 -10.89 14.40
CA LEU A 576 -3.77 -10.76 15.81
C LEU A 576 -2.60 -10.31 16.69
N ALA A 577 -1.39 -10.79 16.37
CA ALA A 577 -0.21 -10.38 17.10
C ALA A 577 0.11 -8.88 16.90
N LEU A 578 0.00 -8.38 15.68
CA LEU A 578 0.17 -6.96 15.40
C LEU A 578 -0.91 -6.14 16.12
N GLU A 579 -2.16 -6.60 16.14
CA GLU A 579 -3.27 -6.01 16.91
C GLU A 579 -3.13 -6.15 18.44
N LYS A 580 -1.95 -6.57 18.94
CA LYS A 580 -1.58 -6.68 20.36
C LYS A 580 -2.34 -7.75 21.16
N TYR A 581 -2.98 -8.72 20.50
CA TYR A 581 -3.59 -9.86 21.21
C TYR A 581 -2.52 -10.81 21.77
N THR A 582 -2.77 -11.33 22.97
CA THR A 582 -1.89 -12.26 23.70
C THR A 582 -2.52 -13.64 23.90
N ASP A 583 -3.84 -13.73 23.86
CA ASP A 583 -4.56 -14.98 24.09
C ASP A 583 -5.68 -15.12 23.04
N ILE A 584 -5.87 -16.34 22.52
CA ILE A 584 -7.03 -16.72 21.71
C ILE A 584 -7.88 -17.67 22.55
N HIS A 585 -9.11 -17.26 22.87
CA HIS A 585 -10.09 -18.10 23.54
C HIS A 585 -11.07 -18.65 22.51
N VAL A 586 -11.20 -19.98 22.43
CA VAL A 586 -11.98 -20.66 21.40
C VAL A 586 -13.28 -21.17 22.00
N TYR A 587 -14.41 -20.63 21.52
CA TYR A 587 -15.78 -20.98 21.93
C TYR A 587 -16.55 -21.68 20.80
N GLN A 588 -15.86 -22.19 19.79
CA GLN A 588 -16.46 -22.73 18.57
C GLN A 588 -15.93 -24.12 18.23
N SER A 589 -16.68 -24.84 17.38
CA SER A 589 -16.42 -26.25 17.09
C SER A 589 -15.34 -26.49 16.05
N LYS A 590 -15.05 -25.54 15.17
CA LYS A 590 -13.98 -25.63 14.17
C LYS A 590 -13.28 -24.30 14.04
N LEU A 591 -11.96 -24.32 13.94
CA LEU A 591 -11.15 -23.12 13.71
C LEU A 591 -9.88 -23.47 12.94
N THR A 592 -9.50 -22.64 11.97
CA THR A 592 -8.15 -22.69 11.37
C THR A 592 -7.34 -21.49 11.82
N ILE A 593 -6.11 -21.72 12.29
CA ILE A 593 -5.15 -20.65 12.57
C ILE A 593 -3.99 -20.80 11.58
N VAL A 594 -3.72 -19.71 10.85
CA VAL A 594 -2.63 -19.61 9.89
C VAL A 594 -1.54 -18.68 10.44
N GLY A 595 -0.28 -19.06 10.22
CA GLY A 595 0.87 -18.26 10.60
C GLY A 595 2.02 -18.37 9.60
N ASP A 596 3.21 -18.01 10.08
CA ASP A 596 4.48 -18.15 9.37
C ASP A 596 5.47 -18.92 10.26
N PRO A 597 6.07 -20.03 9.78
CA PRO A 597 6.94 -20.87 10.60
C PRO A 597 8.22 -20.14 11.03
N ASP A 598 8.62 -19.07 10.34
CA ASP A 598 9.84 -18.33 10.62
C ASP A 598 9.60 -17.12 11.55
N LYS A 599 8.34 -16.80 11.88
CA LYS A 599 7.96 -15.67 12.74
C LYS A 599 7.33 -16.18 14.03
N ALA A 600 8.14 -16.26 15.08
CA ALA A 600 7.66 -16.63 16.41
C ALA A 600 6.73 -15.55 16.99
N VAL A 601 5.52 -15.96 17.37
CA VAL A 601 4.50 -15.09 17.97
C VAL A 601 4.33 -15.44 19.44
N LYS A 602 4.42 -14.44 20.33
CA LYS A 602 4.06 -14.57 21.74
C LYS A 602 2.53 -14.64 21.89
N MET A 603 1.96 -15.83 22.10
CA MET A 603 0.52 -16.03 22.21
C MET A 603 0.18 -17.33 22.95
N ASN A 604 -0.99 -17.39 23.58
CA ASN A 604 -1.57 -18.61 24.14
C ASN A 604 -2.90 -18.93 23.44
N ILE A 605 -3.22 -20.20 23.28
CA ILE A 605 -4.53 -20.65 22.77
C ILE A 605 -5.23 -21.41 23.89
N SER A 606 -6.50 -21.10 24.14
CA SER A 606 -7.30 -21.77 25.17
C SER A 606 -8.61 -22.25 24.58
N ILE A 607 -8.82 -23.57 24.61
CA ILE A 607 -10.13 -24.18 24.35
C ILE A 607 -10.91 -24.07 25.64
N MET A 608 -12.09 -23.47 25.59
CA MET A 608 -12.84 -23.14 26.81
C MET A 608 -13.52 -24.39 27.40
N ASP A 609 -13.75 -24.38 28.72
CA ASP A 609 -14.37 -25.50 29.44
C ASP A 609 -15.68 -25.94 28.78
N ASN A 610 -15.94 -27.25 28.78
CA ASN A 610 -17.13 -27.86 28.19
C ASN A 610 -17.32 -27.60 26.67
N HIS A 611 -16.27 -27.20 25.95
CA HIS A 611 -16.32 -27.04 24.48
C HIS A 611 -15.55 -28.16 23.77
N SER A 612 -16.08 -28.61 22.63
CA SER A 612 -15.34 -29.49 21.70
C SER A 612 -14.91 -28.69 20.48
N CYS A 613 -13.62 -28.69 20.15
CA CYS A 613 -13.05 -27.96 19.02
C CYS A 613 -12.17 -28.84 18.14
N GLU A 614 -12.35 -28.73 16.82
CA GLU A 614 -11.41 -29.18 15.79
C GLU A 614 -10.57 -27.98 15.34
N LEU A 615 -9.36 -27.87 15.90
CA LEU A 615 -8.43 -26.77 15.64
C LEU A 615 -7.41 -27.20 14.59
N THR A 616 -7.36 -26.50 13.46
CA THR A 616 -6.32 -26.69 12.44
C THR A 616 -5.20 -25.67 12.61
N LEU A 617 -3.96 -26.12 12.78
CA LEU A 617 -2.77 -25.26 12.76
C LEU A 617 -2.04 -25.42 11.43
N LYS A 618 -1.74 -24.29 10.77
CA LYS A 618 -1.03 -24.25 9.50
C LYS A 618 0.08 -23.21 9.55
N ASN A 619 1.33 -23.68 9.49
CA ASN A 619 2.51 -22.81 9.49
C ASN A 619 2.65 -21.95 10.77
N VAL A 620 2.16 -22.45 11.90
CA VAL A 620 2.10 -21.68 13.16
C VAL A 620 3.40 -21.83 13.95
N ASN A 621 3.99 -20.70 14.37
CA ASN A 621 5.12 -20.66 15.30
C ASN A 621 4.76 -19.81 16.51
N ILE A 622 4.43 -20.47 17.63
CA ILE A 622 3.98 -19.81 18.86
C ILE A 622 4.99 -20.08 19.97
N THR A 623 5.34 -19.02 20.68
CA THR A 623 5.99 -19.12 21.99
C THR A 623 4.98 -18.67 23.04
N SER A 624 4.73 -19.50 24.05
CA SER A 624 3.81 -19.12 25.12
C SER A 624 4.30 -17.85 25.85
N CYS A 625 3.34 -17.12 26.42
CA CYS A 625 3.58 -15.93 27.23
C CYS A 625 2.84 -16.03 28.56
N ASN A 626 3.29 -15.25 29.56
CA ASN A 626 2.66 -15.17 30.89
C ASN A 626 2.72 -16.48 31.72
N GLY A 627 3.73 -17.34 31.51
CA GLY A 627 3.92 -18.54 32.31
C GLY A 627 2.88 -19.65 32.08
N LYS A 628 2.12 -19.60 30.99
CA LYS A 628 1.05 -20.55 30.67
C LYS A 628 1.52 -21.65 29.72
N PRO A 629 0.69 -22.68 29.48
CA PRO A 629 0.85 -23.58 28.34
C PRO A 629 0.63 -22.85 27.01
N THR A 630 1.25 -23.34 25.93
CA THR A 630 1.02 -22.75 24.59
C THR A 630 -0.41 -23.00 24.11
N ILE A 631 -0.92 -24.21 24.37
CA ILE A 631 -2.32 -24.56 24.15
C ILE A 631 -2.86 -25.13 25.47
N SER A 632 -4.02 -24.66 25.92
CA SER A 632 -4.72 -25.18 27.08
C SER A 632 -6.08 -25.73 26.68
N VAL A 633 -6.34 -26.99 26.99
CA VAL A 633 -7.67 -27.59 26.91
C VAL A 633 -8.39 -27.31 28.23
N GLY A 634 -9.61 -26.77 28.16
CA GLY A 634 -10.43 -26.51 29.34
C GLY A 634 -10.92 -27.78 30.02
N GLU A 635 -11.47 -27.65 31.22
CA GLU A 635 -12.05 -28.78 31.94
C GLU A 635 -13.25 -29.35 31.16
N TYR A 636 -13.32 -30.68 31.06
CA TYR A 636 -14.35 -31.40 30.31
C TYR A 636 -14.48 -30.97 28.83
N ALA A 637 -13.41 -30.41 28.26
CA ALA A 637 -13.34 -30.03 26.86
C ALA A 637 -12.72 -31.14 26.00
N ARG A 638 -12.96 -31.08 24.68
CA ARG A 638 -12.32 -31.97 23.70
C ARG A 638 -11.60 -31.15 22.64
N LEU A 639 -10.33 -31.44 22.39
CA LEU A 639 -9.54 -30.82 21.33
C LEU A 639 -9.08 -31.88 20.33
N VAL A 640 -9.51 -31.74 19.07
CA VAL A 640 -8.88 -32.41 17.93
C VAL A 640 -7.95 -31.40 17.26
N LEU A 641 -6.64 -31.60 17.39
CA LEU A 641 -5.62 -30.74 16.80
C LEU A 641 -5.18 -31.30 15.45
N ASN A 642 -5.61 -30.68 14.36
CA ASN A 642 -5.21 -31.02 13.01
C ASN A 642 -3.98 -30.22 12.58
N VAL A 643 -2.82 -30.86 12.46
CA VAL A 643 -1.56 -30.21 12.09
C VAL A 643 -1.30 -30.33 10.60
N VAL A 644 -1.09 -29.18 9.95
CA VAL A 644 -0.80 -29.06 8.51
C VAL A 644 0.48 -28.25 8.30
N LYS A 645 1.37 -28.72 7.41
CA LYS A 645 2.71 -28.13 7.18
C LYS A 645 3.56 -28.09 8.48
N ASN A 646 4.42 -27.08 8.67
CA ASN A 646 5.37 -27.02 9.77
C ASN A 646 4.84 -26.14 10.91
N ASN A 647 4.71 -26.68 12.11
CA ASN A 647 4.22 -25.94 13.27
C ASN A 647 5.16 -26.12 14.46
N LYS A 648 5.43 -25.04 15.19
CA LYS A 648 6.28 -25.04 16.38
C LYS A 648 5.54 -24.40 17.56
N LEU A 649 5.53 -25.10 18.69
CA LEU A 649 5.08 -24.60 19.99
C LEU A 649 6.30 -24.54 20.92
N SER A 650 6.45 -23.48 21.70
CA SER A 650 7.65 -23.25 22.52
C SER A 650 7.32 -22.70 23.90
N TYR A 651 8.24 -22.89 24.85
CA TYR A 651 8.16 -22.62 26.29
C TYR A 651 7.46 -23.75 27.07
N ALA A 652 6.16 -23.92 26.86
CA ALA A 652 5.34 -24.97 27.47
C ALA A 652 4.47 -25.66 26.41
N GLY A 653 4.13 -26.93 26.62
CA GLY A 653 3.43 -27.73 25.64
C GLY A 653 1.90 -27.51 25.58
N ILE A 654 1.20 -28.61 25.35
CA ILE A 654 -0.27 -28.67 25.26
C ILE A 654 -0.79 -29.23 26.57
N HIS A 655 -1.55 -28.42 27.31
CA HIS A 655 -2.14 -28.82 28.58
C HIS A 655 -3.48 -29.52 28.37
N VAL A 656 -3.60 -30.74 28.89
CA VAL A 656 -4.78 -31.61 28.82
C VAL A 656 -5.11 -32.03 30.25
N PRO A 657 -5.94 -31.26 30.98
CA PRO A 657 -6.28 -31.57 32.36
C PRO A 657 -7.15 -32.84 32.45
N LYS A 658 -7.24 -33.42 33.65
CA LYS A 658 -8.18 -34.51 33.95
C LYS A 658 -9.61 -34.21 33.48
N GLY A 659 -10.34 -35.24 33.05
CA GLY A 659 -11.69 -35.13 32.49
C GLY A 659 -11.77 -34.55 31.07
N SER A 660 -10.66 -34.09 30.48
CA SER A 660 -10.61 -33.56 29.11
C SER A 660 -10.04 -34.58 28.11
N GLN A 661 -10.20 -34.31 26.81
CA GLN A 661 -9.74 -35.20 25.74
C GLN A 661 -8.92 -34.44 24.70
N PHE A 662 -7.81 -35.03 24.29
CA PHE A 662 -6.95 -34.50 23.23
C PHE A 662 -6.66 -35.55 22.16
N GLU A 663 -6.78 -35.15 20.90
CA GLU A 663 -6.47 -35.97 19.74
C GLU A 663 -5.59 -35.20 18.75
N LEU A 664 -4.38 -35.66 18.48
CA LEU A 664 -3.51 -35.11 17.44
C LEU A 664 -3.73 -35.84 16.12
N VAL A 665 -4.10 -35.11 15.07
CA VAL A 665 -4.31 -35.63 13.72
C VAL A 665 -3.58 -34.80 12.66
N GLY A 666 -3.57 -35.30 11.43
CA GLY A 666 -3.09 -34.56 10.26
C GLY A 666 -1.86 -35.18 9.59
N LYS A 667 -1.22 -34.36 8.75
CA LYS A 667 -0.09 -34.74 7.88
C LYS A 667 1.14 -33.83 8.04
N GLY A 668 1.05 -32.85 8.93
CA GLY A 668 2.11 -31.87 9.17
C GLY A 668 3.17 -32.33 10.17
N TYR A 669 4.13 -31.43 10.41
CA TYR A 669 5.17 -31.56 11.42
C TYR A 669 4.80 -30.68 12.60
N LEU A 670 4.73 -31.26 13.79
CA LEU A 670 4.56 -30.54 15.05
C LEU A 670 5.83 -30.70 15.88
N THR A 671 6.50 -29.58 16.17
CA THR A 671 7.61 -29.53 17.14
C THR A 671 7.13 -28.83 18.41
N ILE A 672 7.28 -29.49 19.56
CA ILE A 672 7.01 -28.92 20.88
C ILE A 672 8.36 -28.79 21.61
N ASP A 673 8.75 -27.56 21.90
CA ASP A 673 10.04 -27.21 22.50
C ASP A 673 9.82 -26.65 23.92
N CYS A 674 9.90 -27.54 24.90
CA CYS A 674 9.61 -27.26 26.31
C CYS A 674 10.88 -26.92 27.08
N PHE A 675 10.89 -25.72 27.66
CA PHE A 675 11.96 -25.25 28.54
C PHE A 675 11.42 -24.50 29.77
N ALA A 676 10.11 -24.64 30.04
CA ALA A 676 9.51 -24.25 31.31
C ALA A 676 10.04 -25.15 32.45
N PRO A 677 10.21 -24.65 33.69
CA PRO A 677 10.77 -25.44 34.80
C PRO A 677 10.01 -26.75 35.10
N GLN A 678 8.67 -26.69 35.09
CA GLN A 678 7.76 -27.84 35.13
C GLN A 678 7.27 -28.09 33.70
N GLY A 679 8.08 -28.76 32.90
CA GLY A 679 7.85 -28.91 31.47
C GLY A 679 6.99 -30.11 31.15
N PHE A 680 5.97 -29.94 30.33
CA PHE A 680 5.28 -31.07 29.71
C PHE A 680 5.06 -30.83 28.21
N GLY A 681 5.11 -31.90 27.42
CA GLY A 681 4.86 -31.85 25.98
C GLY A 681 3.36 -31.86 25.67
N ILE A 682 2.67 -32.94 26.04
CA ILE A 682 1.21 -33.10 25.89
C ILE A 682 0.67 -33.76 27.16
N GLY A 683 -0.26 -33.08 27.85
CA GLY A 683 -0.85 -33.58 29.10
C GLY A 683 -0.70 -32.59 30.24
N SER A 684 -0.05 -32.99 31.33
CA SER A 684 0.11 -32.15 32.52
C SER A 684 1.50 -32.26 33.13
N ASP A 685 1.81 -31.36 34.08
CA ASP A 685 3.03 -31.44 34.89
C ASP A 685 3.01 -32.65 35.86
N LEU A 686 4.09 -32.82 36.63
CA LEU A 686 4.25 -33.92 37.59
C LEU A 686 3.34 -33.84 38.83
N GLU A 687 2.68 -32.70 39.06
CA GLU A 687 1.88 -32.45 40.26
C GLU A 687 0.37 -32.58 39.99
N HIS A 688 -0.05 -32.58 38.72
CA HIS A 688 -1.46 -32.61 38.33
C HIS A 688 -1.81 -33.79 37.43
N GLY A 689 -3.09 -34.19 37.46
CA GLY A 689 -3.61 -35.26 36.61
C GLY A 689 -3.83 -34.82 35.16
N TYR A 690 -3.79 -35.78 34.25
CA TYR A 690 -4.00 -35.59 32.80
C TYR A 690 -5.28 -36.28 32.32
N GLY A 691 -5.82 -35.83 31.18
CA GLY A 691 -6.98 -36.45 30.53
C GLY A 691 -6.61 -37.45 29.42
N ASP A 692 -7.57 -37.88 28.60
CA ASP A 692 -7.31 -38.82 27.51
C ASP A 692 -6.44 -38.19 26.42
N ILE A 693 -5.37 -38.88 26.02
CA ILE A 693 -4.43 -38.41 25.00
C ILE A 693 -4.35 -39.43 23.87
N THR A 694 -4.76 -39.02 22.67
CA THR A 694 -4.67 -39.84 21.45
C THR A 694 -3.76 -39.17 20.42
N ILE A 695 -2.80 -39.92 19.89
CA ILE A 695 -1.92 -39.48 18.79
C ILE A 695 -2.23 -40.35 17.57
N ASN A 696 -2.86 -39.76 16.56
CA ASN A 696 -3.26 -40.43 15.32
C ASN A 696 -2.89 -39.58 14.11
N THR A 697 -1.58 -39.44 13.88
CA THR A 697 -1.05 -38.56 12.84
C THR A 697 -0.29 -39.37 11.79
N SER A 698 -0.43 -38.95 10.53
CA SER A 698 0.42 -39.45 9.43
C SER A 698 1.64 -38.55 9.20
N GLY A 699 1.80 -37.51 10.03
CA GLY A 699 2.96 -36.63 10.07
C GLY A 699 3.94 -36.98 11.19
N ASN A 700 4.73 -35.99 11.59
CA ASN A 700 5.77 -36.16 12.62
C ASN A 700 5.43 -35.35 13.87
N LEU A 701 5.65 -35.96 15.04
CA LEU A 701 5.60 -35.29 16.34
C LEU A 701 7.00 -35.32 16.95
N VAL A 702 7.57 -34.15 17.21
CA VAL A 702 8.87 -34.01 17.90
C VAL A 702 8.65 -33.24 19.20
N ILE A 703 8.96 -33.87 20.33
CA ILE A 703 8.94 -33.24 21.64
C ILE A 703 10.38 -33.12 22.13
N VAL A 704 10.82 -31.91 22.43
CA VAL A 704 12.11 -31.61 23.05
C VAL A 704 11.84 -30.98 24.40
N SER A 705 12.42 -31.53 25.47
CA SER A 705 12.25 -31.01 26.82
C SER A 705 13.59 -30.83 27.51
N ASN A 706 13.86 -29.59 27.96
CA ASN A 706 15.03 -29.19 28.74
C ASN A 706 14.56 -28.54 30.05
N SER A 707 13.90 -29.34 30.89
CA SER A 707 13.23 -28.90 32.11
C SER A 707 13.77 -29.64 33.32
N THR A 708 13.70 -29.05 34.52
CA THR A 708 14.13 -29.75 35.75
C THR A 708 13.31 -31.00 35.97
N GLN A 709 12.00 -30.87 35.77
CA GLN A 709 11.01 -31.94 35.82
C GLN A 709 10.27 -31.97 34.49
N ALA A 710 10.15 -33.14 33.87
CA ALA A 710 9.67 -33.24 32.50
C ALA A 710 8.77 -34.44 32.24
N VAL A 711 7.66 -34.20 31.52
CA VAL A 711 6.85 -35.26 30.91
C VAL A 711 6.73 -35.01 29.42
N CYS A 712 7.07 -35.95 28.54
CA CYS A 712 6.80 -35.74 27.11
C CYS A 712 5.30 -35.91 26.81
N ILE A 713 4.71 -37.06 27.16
CA ILE A 713 3.27 -37.34 26.99
C ILE A 713 2.69 -37.97 28.26
N GLY A 714 1.65 -37.38 28.83
CA GLY A 714 0.99 -37.86 30.05
C GLY A 714 1.02 -36.82 31.18
N GLY A 715 1.23 -37.23 32.43
CA GLY A 715 1.26 -36.27 33.55
C GLY A 715 1.62 -36.87 34.90
N GLY A 716 1.29 -36.14 35.96
CA GLY A 716 1.61 -36.49 37.34
C GLY A 716 0.77 -37.64 37.88
N TYR A 717 -0.55 -37.58 37.72
CA TYR A 717 -1.50 -38.54 38.30
C TYR A 717 -2.52 -39.02 37.27
N ASN A 718 -3.15 -40.17 37.53
CA ASN A 718 -4.18 -40.76 36.66
C ASN A 718 -5.32 -41.37 37.47
N ASP A 719 -6.02 -40.54 38.24
CA ASP A 719 -7.08 -41.00 39.15
C ASP A 719 -8.39 -41.38 38.42
N GLU A 720 -8.50 -41.07 37.12
CA GLU A 720 -9.70 -41.26 36.31
C GLU A 720 -9.55 -42.34 35.22
N GLU A 721 -8.51 -43.19 35.33
CA GLU A 721 -8.21 -44.23 34.33
C GLU A 721 -8.08 -43.66 32.89
N SER A 722 -7.56 -42.45 32.75
CA SER A 722 -7.30 -41.82 31.46
C SER A 722 -6.29 -42.66 30.66
N GLU A 723 -6.53 -42.73 29.35
CA GLU A 723 -5.73 -43.55 28.45
C GLU A 723 -4.79 -42.72 27.57
N ILE A 724 -3.58 -43.24 27.35
CA ILE A 724 -2.65 -42.73 26.35
C ILE A 724 -2.62 -43.70 25.17
N ARG A 725 -3.18 -43.28 24.03
CA ARG A 725 -3.28 -44.07 22.80
C ARG A 725 -2.41 -43.50 21.70
N LEU A 726 -1.40 -44.26 21.27
CA LEU A 726 -0.55 -43.94 20.13
C LEU A 726 -0.99 -44.80 18.95
N GLU A 727 -1.87 -44.27 18.10
CA GLU A 727 -2.55 -44.99 17.01
C GLU A 727 -1.84 -44.90 15.65
N SER A 728 -1.11 -43.82 15.38
CA SER A 728 -0.21 -43.73 14.21
C SER A 728 0.76 -42.55 14.31
N GLY A 729 1.90 -42.68 13.62
CA GLY A 729 2.83 -41.58 13.36
C GLY A 729 4.27 -41.84 13.77
N ASP A 730 5.16 -40.95 13.30
CA ASP A 730 6.57 -40.93 13.68
C ASP A 730 6.74 -39.98 14.87
N ILE A 731 7.03 -40.53 16.06
CA ILE A 731 7.08 -39.78 17.32
C ILE A 731 8.51 -39.80 17.86
N LYS A 732 9.11 -38.61 17.96
CA LYS A 732 10.45 -38.43 18.52
C LYS A 732 10.39 -37.64 19.82
N MET A 733 11.04 -38.14 20.86
CA MET A 733 11.10 -37.52 22.18
C MET A 733 12.55 -37.39 22.61
N ASN A 734 13.01 -36.15 22.84
CA ASN A 734 14.33 -35.86 23.40
C ASN A 734 14.15 -35.12 24.73
N MET A 735 14.58 -35.71 25.85
CA MET A 735 14.38 -35.13 27.17
C MET A 735 15.65 -35.13 28.00
N TYR A 736 15.96 -33.99 28.59
CA TYR A 736 17.00 -33.83 29.60
C TYR A 736 16.37 -33.25 30.86
N ALA A 737 16.27 -34.06 31.91
CA ALA A 737 15.64 -33.68 33.17
C ALA A 737 16.36 -34.29 34.37
N HIS A 738 16.07 -33.78 35.58
CA HIS A 738 16.44 -34.47 36.81
C HIS A 738 15.52 -35.69 37.00
N ASP A 739 14.21 -35.43 37.04
CA ASP A 739 13.16 -36.45 37.06
C ASP A 739 12.35 -36.34 35.77
N GLY A 740 12.13 -37.44 35.07
CA GLY A 740 11.40 -37.37 33.81
C GLY A 740 10.70 -38.64 33.36
N LEU A 741 9.73 -38.45 32.49
CA LEU A 741 8.90 -39.50 31.91
C LEU A 741 8.66 -39.23 30.43
N ALA A 742 8.94 -40.19 29.55
CA ALA A 742 8.63 -40.00 28.13
C ALA A 742 7.12 -40.19 27.87
N VAL A 743 6.54 -41.33 28.27
CA VAL A 743 5.10 -41.60 28.10
C VAL A 743 4.53 -42.26 29.35
N GLY A 744 3.53 -41.64 29.98
CA GLY A 744 2.72 -42.26 31.04
C GLY A 744 2.41 -41.38 32.26
N SER A 745 2.45 -41.97 33.46
CA SER A 745 2.13 -41.28 34.73
C SER A 745 3.31 -41.27 35.72
N PHE A 746 3.55 -40.14 36.40
CA PHE A 746 4.69 -40.04 37.33
C PHE A 746 4.39 -40.62 38.73
N ASN A 747 3.26 -40.27 39.33
CA ASN A 747 2.83 -40.69 40.67
C ASN A 747 1.47 -41.41 40.64
N GLY A 748 1.19 -42.20 39.61
CA GLY A 748 -0.08 -42.91 39.50
C GLY A 748 -0.08 -43.98 38.42
N ASP A 749 -1.26 -44.55 38.19
CA ASP A 749 -1.42 -45.64 37.24
C ASP A 749 -1.29 -45.13 35.79
N SER A 750 -0.82 -45.98 34.89
CA SER A 750 -0.74 -45.66 33.46
C SER A 750 -1.41 -46.74 32.62
N ILE A 751 -2.24 -46.32 31.68
CA ILE A 751 -2.86 -47.19 30.68
C ILE A 751 -2.39 -46.69 29.32
N ILE A 752 -1.54 -47.47 28.66
CA ILE A 752 -0.83 -47.06 27.44
C ILE A 752 -1.06 -48.12 26.36
N ASP A 753 -1.59 -47.71 25.22
CA ASP A 753 -1.73 -48.56 24.02
C ASP A 753 -0.97 -47.95 22.84
N ILE A 754 -0.06 -48.72 22.26
CA ILE A 754 0.81 -48.29 21.15
C ILE A 754 0.60 -49.24 19.98
N SER A 755 0.01 -48.73 18.91
CA SER A 755 -0.36 -49.54 17.74
C SER A 755 0.82 -49.82 16.81
N GLU A 756 0.62 -50.78 15.91
CA GLU A 756 1.59 -51.18 14.87
C GLU A 756 1.92 -50.11 13.82
N LYS A 757 1.15 -49.01 13.78
CA LYS A 757 1.36 -47.91 12.82
C LYS A 757 2.21 -46.77 13.39
N CYS A 758 2.76 -46.97 14.59
CA CYS A 758 3.62 -46.01 15.26
C CYS A 758 5.09 -46.41 15.15
N SER A 759 5.96 -45.41 15.02
CA SER A 759 7.39 -45.54 15.25
C SER A 759 7.83 -44.56 16.32
N LEU A 760 8.48 -45.04 17.39
CA LEU A 760 8.94 -44.21 18.50
C LEU A 760 10.47 -44.15 18.53
N ASP A 761 11.01 -42.94 18.60
CA ASP A 761 12.43 -42.65 18.85
C ASP A 761 12.58 -41.83 20.13
N ILE A 762 13.00 -42.47 21.21
CA ILE A 762 13.04 -41.91 22.56
C ILE A 762 14.50 -41.80 23.02
N ALA A 763 14.95 -40.58 23.32
CA ALA A 763 16.25 -40.32 23.91
C ALA A 763 16.07 -39.47 25.18
N ILE A 764 16.25 -40.09 26.35
CA ILE A 764 15.94 -39.47 27.64
C ILE A 764 17.10 -39.61 28.62
N SER A 765 17.33 -38.57 29.42
CA SER A 765 18.41 -38.53 30.40
C SER A 765 17.96 -38.01 31.76
N GLY A 766 18.37 -38.68 32.84
CA GLY A 766 18.06 -38.30 34.23
C GLY A 766 17.78 -39.50 35.13
N ILE A 767 16.89 -39.30 36.10
CA ILE A 767 16.13 -40.36 36.77
C ILE A 767 14.82 -40.50 36.00
N VAL A 768 14.76 -41.48 35.10
CA VAL A 768 13.78 -41.44 34.01
C VAL A 768 13.13 -42.79 33.70
N ALA A 769 11.84 -42.73 33.37
CA ALA A 769 11.11 -43.84 32.76
C ALA A 769 10.78 -43.53 31.30
N GLY A 770 10.98 -44.50 30.41
CA GLY A 770 10.60 -44.41 29.00
C GLY A 770 9.08 -44.46 28.86
N ILE A 771 8.51 -45.65 28.95
CA ILE A 771 7.06 -45.87 28.77
C ILE A 771 6.51 -46.61 29.99
N GLY A 772 5.54 -46.02 30.69
CA GLY A 772 4.88 -46.63 31.84
C GLY A 772 4.71 -45.66 32.99
N SER A 773 5.03 -46.09 34.21
CA SER A 773 4.89 -45.25 35.40
C SER A 773 6.20 -45.02 36.12
N TYR A 774 6.36 -43.87 36.78
CA TYR A 774 7.50 -43.67 37.67
C TYR A 774 7.21 -44.33 39.04
N ARG A 775 6.02 -44.12 39.60
CA ARG A 775 5.42 -44.84 40.74
C ARG A 775 3.97 -45.22 40.42
N GLY A 776 3.49 -46.32 40.99
CA GLY A 776 2.12 -46.82 40.77
C GLY A 776 2.11 -48.02 39.83
N SER A 777 1.01 -48.20 39.10
CA SER A 777 0.83 -49.36 38.22
C SER A 777 1.02 -49.01 36.74
N ALA A 778 1.54 -49.93 35.94
CA ALA A 778 1.67 -49.74 34.49
C ALA A 778 1.00 -50.86 33.70
N SER A 779 0.03 -50.49 32.85
CA SER A 779 -0.60 -51.35 31.86
C SER A 779 -0.19 -50.88 30.46
N VAL A 780 0.82 -51.54 29.89
CA VAL A 780 1.40 -51.15 28.60
C VAL A 780 1.12 -52.24 27.57
N THR A 781 0.38 -51.91 26.51
CA THR A 781 0.26 -52.74 25.31
C THR A 781 0.99 -52.08 24.16
N SER A 782 1.85 -52.82 23.46
CA SER A 782 2.56 -52.31 22.29
C SER A 782 2.63 -53.31 21.14
N ALA A 783 2.50 -52.81 19.93
CA ALA A 783 2.69 -53.51 18.67
C ALA A 783 3.63 -52.74 17.72
N ALA A 784 4.32 -51.72 18.23
CA ALA A 784 5.08 -50.73 17.47
C ALA A 784 6.58 -51.03 17.38
N ASP A 785 7.25 -50.35 16.44
CA ASP A 785 8.71 -50.24 16.44
C ASP A 785 9.14 -49.13 17.43
N ILE A 786 9.99 -49.48 18.39
CA ILE A 786 10.45 -48.56 19.46
C ILE A 786 11.97 -48.60 19.52
N ASN A 787 12.60 -47.46 19.30
CA ASN A 787 14.01 -47.23 19.56
C ASN A 787 14.14 -46.32 20.79
N MET A 788 14.85 -46.78 21.81
CA MET A 788 14.95 -46.08 23.08
C MET A 788 16.38 -46.04 23.59
N THR A 789 16.83 -44.87 24.01
CA THR A 789 18.08 -44.66 24.72
C THR A 789 17.80 -43.91 26.02
N CYS A 790 18.10 -44.55 27.15
CA CYS A 790 17.99 -43.93 28.47
C CYS A 790 19.36 -43.85 29.14
N THR A 791 19.70 -42.69 29.69
CA THR A 791 20.96 -42.47 30.41
C THR A 791 20.74 -41.79 31.76
N GLY A 792 21.56 -42.07 32.77
CA GLY A 792 21.50 -41.32 34.03
C GLY A 792 21.73 -42.16 35.27
N ALA A 793 21.01 -41.89 36.36
CA ALA A 793 21.19 -42.59 37.64
C ALA A 793 20.34 -43.86 37.71
N HIS A 794 19.01 -43.73 37.64
CA HIS A 794 18.07 -44.84 37.56
C HIS A 794 17.26 -44.71 36.27
N THR A 795 17.16 -45.79 35.49
CA THR A 795 16.39 -45.75 34.24
C THR A 795 15.54 -47.00 34.04
N VAL A 796 14.31 -46.82 33.57
CA VAL A 796 13.47 -47.92 33.09
C VAL A 796 13.09 -47.66 31.64
N GLY A 797 13.21 -48.68 30.80
CA GLY A 797 12.78 -48.60 29.41
C GLY A 797 11.27 -48.61 29.31
N ILE A 798 10.66 -49.78 29.53
CA ILE A 798 9.22 -49.97 29.55
C ILE A 798 8.81 -50.62 30.89
N GLY A 799 7.95 -49.98 31.67
CA GLY A 799 7.43 -50.51 32.92
C GLY A 799 7.39 -49.49 34.06
N VAL A 800 7.83 -49.89 35.26
CA VAL A 800 7.75 -49.03 36.46
C VAL A 800 9.13 -48.75 37.05
N LEU A 801 9.46 -47.48 37.27
CA LEU A 801 10.79 -47.10 37.75
C LEU A 801 11.04 -47.48 39.23
N GLU A 802 10.07 -47.23 40.11
CA GLU A 802 10.13 -47.63 41.53
C GLU A 802 9.30 -48.92 41.78
N ASP A 803 8.87 -49.17 43.03
CA ASP A 803 8.02 -50.31 43.37
C ASP A 803 6.61 -50.14 42.79
N GLY A 804 6.17 -51.10 41.96
CA GLY A 804 4.84 -51.05 41.34
C GLY A 804 4.33 -52.38 40.79
N GLU A 805 3.08 -52.41 40.35
CA GLU A 805 2.41 -53.59 39.80
C GLU A 805 1.91 -53.34 38.37
N GLY A 806 1.56 -54.38 37.63
CA GLY A 806 0.92 -54.20 36.33
C GLY A 806 1.28 -55.26 35.30
N SER A 807 1.12 -54.88 34.03
CA SER A 807 1.33 -55.78 32.91
C SER A 807 1.90 -55.08 31.69
N ILE A 808 2.89 -55.71 31.06
CA ILE A 808 3.45 -55.29 29.79
C ILE A 808 3.13 -56.37 28.76
N LEU A 809 2.44 -56.00 27.69
CA LEU A 809 2.11 -56.89 26.57
C LEU A 809 2.69 -56.34 25.27
N ILE A 810 3.74 -56.98 24.77
CA ILE A 810 4.31 -56.68 23.44
C ILE A 810 3.78 -57.73 22.48
N ARG A 811 3.00 -57.33 21.47
CA ARG A 811 2.29 -58.22 20.54
C ARG A 811 3.05 -58.49 19.24
N GLN A 812 3.91 -57.56 18.85
CA GLN A 812 4.81 -57.59 17.67
C GLN A 812 5.70 -56.33 17.68
N GLY A 813 6.49 -56.15 16.62
CA GLY A 813 7.34 -54.97 16.40
C GLY A 813 8.79 -55.22 16.81
N THR A 814 9.65 -54.25 16.49
CA THR A 814 11.07 -54.25 16.85
C THR A 814 11.31 -53.25 17.97
N ILE A 815 11.69 -53.74 19.15
CA ILE A 815 12.00 -52.89 20.30
C ILE A 815 13.50 -52.94 20.58
N SER A 816 14.18 -51.83 20.35
CA SER A 816 15.60 -51.67 20.63
C SER A 816 15.80 -50.70 21.79
N ILE A 817 16.30 -51.20 22.93
CA ILE A 817 16.50 -50.42 24.16
C ILE A 817 17.98 -50.40 24.52
N LYS A 818 18.52 -49.19 24.68
CA LYS A 818 19.89 -48.96 25.16
C LYS A 818 19.87 -48.20 26.48
N LEU A 819 20.43 -48.79 27.53
CA LEU A 819 20.44 -48.20 28.88
C LEU A 819 21.87 -48.00 29.35
N ARG A 820 22.18 -46.81 29.88
CA ARG A 820 23.45 -46.49 30.52
C ARG A 820 23.18 -45.76 31.84
N SER A 821 23.02 -46.52 32.91
CA SER A 821 22.76 -45.98 34.25
C SER A 821 23.18 -46.92 35.36
N ALA A 822 23.38 -46.40 36.58
CA ALA A 822 23.81 -47.22 37.72
C ALA A 822 22.79 -48.33 38.05
N GLN A 823 21.50 -48.00 38.01
CA GLN A 823 20.42 -48.97 38.14
C GLN A 823 19.51 -48.90 36.90
N ASN A 824 19.17 -50.03 36.30
CA ASN A 824 18.20 -50.05 35.22
C ASN A 824 17.43 -51.36 35.04
N ALA A 825 16.23 -51.23 34.47
CA ALA A 825 15.46 -52.34 33.91
C ALA A 825 15.00 -52.00 32.48
N ALA A 826 15.24 -52.86 31.51
CA ALA A 826 14.82 -52.58 30.13
C ALA A 826 13.32 -52.75 29.93
N ILE A 827 12.76 -53.89 30.35
CA ILE A 827 11.32 -54.15 30.32
C ILE A 827 10.92 -54.80 31.64
N GLY A 828 10.17 -54.10 32.50
CA GLY A 828 9.79 -54.56 33.84
C GLY A 828 9.88 -53.44 34.87
N ALA A 829 10.14 -53.77 36.13
CA ALA A 829 10.36 -52.78 37.19
C ALA A 829 11.70 -52.93 37.93
N MET A 830 12.14 -51.87 38.63
CA MET A 830 13.27 -52.02 39.57
C MET A 830 12.86 -52.83 40.81
N GLY A 831 11.59 -52.71 41.24
CA GLY A 831 10.97 -53.51 42.30
C GLY A 831 9.45 -53.60 42.09
N GLY A 832 8.79 -54.57 42.73
CA GLY A 832 7.34 -54.79 42.58
C GLY A 832 6.96 -56.08 41.82
N SER A 833 5.88 -56.06 41.04
CA SER A 833 5.33 -57.24 40.36
C SER A 833 4.75 -56.90 38.98
N ILE A 834 5.61 -56.85 37.95
CA ILE A 834 5.18 -56.59 36.56
C ILE A 834 5.12 -57.89 35.76
N ASN A 835 3.92 -58.25 35.30
CA ASN A 835 3.73 -59.39 34.41
C ASN A 835 4.04 -59.02 32.96
N THR A 836 5.15 -59.54 32.44
CA THR A 836 5.63 -59.22 31.09
C THR A 836 5.32 -60.36 30.13
N LYS A 837 4.62 -60.07 29.04
CA LYS A 837 4.32 -61.01 27.96
C LYS A 837 4.77 -60.45 26.62
N ILE A 838 5.67 -61.15 25.96
CA ILE A 838 6.22 -60.79 24.64
C ILE A 838 5.81 -61.85 23.64
N LYS A 839 5.20 -61.44 22.54
CA LYS A 839 4.70 -62.30 21.47
C LYS A 839 5.09 -61.73 20.11
N ASN A 840 5.48 -62.60 19.16
CA ASN A 840 5.76 -62.26 17.76
C ASN A 840 6.66 -61.02 17.55
N ALA A 841 7.60 -60.75 18.46
CA ALA A 841 8.38 -59.51 18.47
C ALA A 841 9.88 -59.78 18.40
N GLU A 842 10.64 -58.76 17.98
CA GLU A 842 12.09 -58.72 18.09
C GLU A 842 12.50 -57.72 19.16
N ILE A 843 13.21 -58.19 20.19
CA ILE A 843 13.67 -57.37 21.31
C ILE A 843 15.19 -57.33 21.30
N ASN A 844 15.77 -56.14 21.25
CA ASN A 844 17.20 -55.90 21.25
C ASN A 844 17.57 -55.02 22.45
N ILE A 845 18.29 -55.55 23.43
CA ILE A 845 18.67 -54.82 24.65
C ILE A 845 20.19 -54.71 24.75
N ASP A 846 20.68 -53.49 24.96
CA ASP A 846 22.07 -53.18 25.28
C ASP A 846 22.13 -52.34 26.56
N ALA A 847 22.38 -52.97 27.70
CA ALA A 847 22.32 -52.33 29.01
C ALA A 847 23.63 -52.47 29.79
N GLU A 848 24.00 -51.39 30.49
CA GLU A 848 25.21 -51.32 31.32
C GLU A 848 24.92 -50.56 32.62
N GLY A 849 25.40 -51.07 33.76
CA GLY A 849 25.12 -50.52 35.09
C GLY A 849 25.68 -51.33 36.25
N ASP A 850 25.38 -50.94 37.49
CA ASP A 850 25.69 -51.73 38.69
C ASP A 850 24.63 -52.81 38.92
N GLU A 851 23.35 -52.44 38.83
CA GLU A 851 22.19 -53.33 38.93
C GLU A 851 21.36 -53.23 37.64
N VAL A 852 21.28 -54.33 36.89
CA VAL A 852 20.68 -54.34 35.55
C VAL A 852 19.70 -55.50 35.41
N ALA A 853 18.46 -55.21 35.03
CA ALA A 853 17.47 -56.18 34.61
C ALA A 853 17.20 -56.05 33.09
N GLY A 854 17.31 -57.15 32.35
CA GLY A 854 16.92 -57.21 30.94
C GLY A 854 15.40 -57.20 30.80
N ILE A 855 14.77 -58.36 31.01
CA ILE A 855 13.31 -58.52 30.94
C ILE A 855 12.80 -59.12 32.25
N GLY A 856 11.92 -58.40 32.94
CA GLY A 856 11.42 -58.73 34.27
C GLY A 856 11.88 -57.72 35.32
N ASP A 857 11.41 -57.92 36.54
CA ASP A 857 11.69 -57.07 37.69
C ASP A 857 13.08 -57.34 38.31
N SER A 858 13.82 -56.29 38.68
CA SER A 858 15.14 -56.42 39.31
C SER A 858 15.08 -56.99 40.73
N LYS A 859 14.08 -56.62 41.53
CA LYS A 859 13.87 -57.14 42.91
C LYS A 859 12.45 -57.67 43.14
N GLY A 860 11.69 -57.87 42.07
CA GLY A 860 10.27 -58.13 42.11
C GLY A 860 9.85 -59.59 42.00
N THR A 861 8.55 -59.81 41.83
CA THR A 861 7.90 -61.14 41.74
C THR A 861 7.10 -61.35 40.46
N GLY A 862 7.14 -60.43 39.49
CA GLY A 862 6.42 -60.52 38.23
C GLY A 862 6.80 -61.74 37.39
N SER A 863 5.87 -62.25 36.60
CA SER A 863 6.13 -63.36 35.67
C SER A 863 6.54 -62.87 34.29
N VAL A 864 7.39 -63.64 33.59
CA VAL A 864 7.83 -63.32 32.22
C VAL A 864 7.46 -64.46 31.28
N THR A 865 6.73 -64.15 30.22
CA THR A 865 6.33 -65.11 29.18
C THR A 865 6.76 -64.61 27.80
N ILE A 866 7.57 -65.37 27.08
CA ILE A 866 8.07 -65.04 25.73
C ILE A 866 7.62 -66.12 24.76
N VAL A 867 6.87 -65.75 23.72
CA VAL A 867 6.25 -66.68 22.77
C VAL A 867 6.54 -66.25 21.33
N ASP A 868 6.95 -67.17 20.47
CA ASP A 868 7.18 -66.93 19.04
C ASP A 868 8.02 -65.67 18.74
N SER A 869 9.04 -65.37 19.57
CA SER A 869 9.78 -64.10 19.56
C SER A 869 11.30 -64.30 19.51
N THR A 870 12.02 -63.25 19.10
CA THR A 870 13.50 -63.21 19.16
C THR A 870 13.93 -62.15 20.17
N VAL A 871 14.81 -62.53 21.09
CA VAL A 871 15.36 -61.64 22.12
C VAL A 871 16.88 -61.69 22.05
N ASN A 872 17.52 -60.57 21.74
CA ASN A 872 18.97 -60.41 21.76
C ASN A 872 19.33 -59.43 22.87
N MET A 873 20.20 -59.84 23.80
CA MET A 873 20.57 -58.99 24.93
C MET A 873 22.08 -58.99 25.15
N LYS A 874 22.62 -57.80 25.43
CA LYS A 874 23.97 -57.60 25.93
C LYS A 874 23.91 -56.82 27.22
N LEU A 875 24.27 -57.47 28.32
CA LEU A 875 24.23 -56.91 29.66
C LEU A 875 25.65 -56.86 30.25
N LEU A 876 26.07 -55.69 30.70
CA LEU A 876 27.33 -55.48 31.41
C LEU A 876 27.01 -54.92 32.79
N ALA A 877 27.03 -55.75 33.83
CA ALA A 877 26.64 -55.30 35.16
C ALA A 877 27.34 -55.97 36.33
N GLY A 878 27.39 -55.26 37.47
CA GLY A 878 27.82 -55.83 38.74
C GLY A 878 26.87 -56.94 39.22
N THR A 879 25.57 -56.67 39.15
CA THR A 879 24.46 -57.57 39.48
C THR A 879 23.49 -57.67 38.29
N PRO A 880 23.79 -58.52 37.29
CA PRO A 880 22.92 -58.69 36.15
C PRO A 880 21.79 -59.69 36.44
N ARG A 881 20.57 -59.35 35.99
CA ARG A 881 19.47 -60.27 35.74
C ARG A 881 19.10 -60.14 34.27
N ASP A 882 19.13 -61.24 33.54
CA ASP A 882 18.83 -61.25 32.11
C ASP A 882 17.33 -61.38 31.84
N ILE A 883 16.72 -62.51 32.21
CA ILE A 883 15.28 -62.73 32.13
C ILE A 883 14.78 -63.30 33.46
N GLY A 884 13.78 -62.66 34.05
CA GLY A 884 13.05 -63.15 35.21
C GLY A 884 13.16 -62.26 36.44
N THR A 885 12.54 -62.72 37.52
CA THR A 885 12.40 -61.99 38.79
C THR A 885 12.90 -62.85 39.95
N GLU A 886 12.73 -62.43 41.21
CA GLU A 886 13.20 -63.22 42.35
C GLU A 886 12.41 -64.51 42.56
N SER A 887 11.10 -64.48 42.27
CA SER A 887 10.19 -65.61 42.53
C SER A 887 9.10 -65.82 41.48
N GLY A 888 9.07 -65.02 40.42
CA GLY A 888 8.11 -65.16 39.33
C GLY A 888 8.52 -66.21 38.30
N ASP A 889 7.53 -66.80 37.64
CA ASP A 889 7.74 -67.82 36.62
C ASP A 889 8.29 -67.21 35.32
N VAL A 890 9.28 -67.89 34.72
CA VAL A 890 9.80 -67.58 33.39
C VAL A 890 9.41 -68.69 32.42
N GLN A 891 8.67 -68.34 31.37
CA GLN A 891 8.25 -69.27 30.32
C GLN A 891 8.72 -68.76 28.95
N VAL A 892 9.51 -69.57 28.25
CA VAL A 892 9.97 -69.29 26.89
C VAL A 892 9.42 -70.39 25.99
N GLN A 893 8.66 -70.04 24.96
CA GLN A 893 7.99 -70.98 24.06
C GLN A 893 8.27 -70.59 22.61
N ASN A 894 8.75 -71.55 21.79
CA ASN A 894 9.02 -71.35 20.36
C ASN A 894 9.84 -70.07 20.05
N SER A 895 10.74 -69.68 20.95
CA SER A 895 11.44 -68.40 20.87
C SER A 895 12.95 -68.59 20.83
N THR A 896 13.68 -67.57 20.40
CA THR A 896 15.15 -67.57 20.41
C THR A 896 15.63 -66.49 21.36
N VAL A 897 16.35 -66.86 22.41
CA VAL A 897 16.97 -65.91 23.35
C VAL A 897 18.49 -66.00 23.25
N ASN A 898 19.11 -64.92 22.76
CA ASN A 898 20.56 -64.74 22.68
C ASN A 898 21.02 -63.72 23.73
N ALA A 899 21.30 -64.18 24.95
CA ALA A 899 21.78 -63.31 26.04
C ALA A 899 23.30 -63.42 26.24
N LEU A 900 23.99 -62.27 26.24
CA LEU A 900 25.40 -62.12 26.58
C LEU A 900 25.52 -61.28 27.86
N VAL A 901 25.76 -61.94 28.99
CA VAL A 901 25.88 -61.31 30.31
C VAL A 901 27.33 -61.32 30.75
N ASN A 902 27.93 -60.14 30.96
CA ASN A 902 29.35 -60.00 31.32
C ASN A 902 30.29 -60.81 30.39
N ASN A 903 30.03 -60.73 29.08
CA ASN A 903 30.71 -61.46 28.00
C ASN A 903 30.58 -63.00 28.07
N LYS A 904 29.62 -63.53 28.84
CA LYS A 904 29.29 -64.96 28.90
C LYS A 904 27.92 -65.21 28.31
N ARG A 905 27.78 -66.29 27.52
CA ARG A 905 26.52 -66.65 26.88
C ARG A 905 25.62 -67.38 27.88
N VAL A 906 24.37 -66.95 28.02
CA VAL A 906 23.35 -67.63 28.83
C VAL A 906 22.42 -68.40 27.90
N SER A 907 22.00 -69.61 28.31
CA SER A 907 21.17 -70.51 27.50
C SER A 907 19.82 -70.72 28.18
N TYR A 908 18.75 -70.63 27.40
CA TYR A 908 17.38 -70.90 27.84
C TYR A 908 16.84 -72.15 27.14
N SER A 909 16.17 -73.02 27.88
CA SER A 909 15.43 -74.14 27.31
C SER A 909 14.07 -73.65 26.82
N ASN A 910 13.76 -73.91 25.55
CA ASN A 910 12.42 -73.78 24.98
C ASN A 910 11.44 -74.81 25.53
#